data_AF-A0AAD6QDN7-F1
#
_entry.id   AF-A0AAD6QDN7-F1
#
_cell.length_a   1.000
_cell.length_b   1.000
_cell.length_c   1.000
_cell.angle_alpha   90.00
_cell.angle_beta   90.00
_cell.angle_gamma   90.00
#
_symmetry.space_group_name_H-M   'P 1'
#
loop_
_entity.id
_entity.type
_entity.pdbx_description
1 polymer ?
#
loop_
_entity_poly.entity_id
_entity_poly.type
_entity_poly.pdbx_seq_one_letter_code
_entity_poly.pdbx_strand_id
1 'polypeptide(L)'
;MNHLNQALASSLQSLEMALLFLSQEVYKLEGMKKPLSMLSRAIEADPTSEALWMMYLLIYYSNIESMGKDDMFSYAVKNNERSYGLWLMYINSRIHLDDRLVAYNAALTVLCRQASAFDKGNMYASACILDLFLQMMDCLCMSGNVGKAIQKIQGLFPVAANSDEPHFLLLSDILACLTNSDKYIFWVCCVYLVIYRKLPDAIVQCFECDKELLAIEWPYVHLPNEEKQRAVKLVEMAVDSVEMSVNSESLESDKNSRMAQQFALSHIRCTLVFDGLACCQNLLGKYTKLHPSCVELVLLSARLKKNGLGSVSFEGFEEAISNWPKEVPGIHCIWNQYIECALQEEGPDFAKELTVRWFNSVSKVQYTQNEILDAVDSNSSIGSLESASASNPDFLIPNSNQMDTMFGLINLSLAKLLHNDHVEAHVAIDRALKAAPPQHIKHCLSEHAVFLLNHEPKLRKDAPVSEKLKILNGYLNDTQALPVCEPLSRRFIDNIEKPKVQQLISSILSPVSSDFSLVNLVLEVWYGPSLLPPKSNQPKELVDFVEAILEMVPSNYPIALSVCKLLCRGYSYINVTSDSVLYWACSILVDAIFHAIPVPPEFVWVEAAGILGDISGVEFISDRFYKKALSAHPFSIKLWICYYNLSKSRGYVSTVIQKARERGIEKKISYGLRNREWIGNSFQCNGWWTLRKLFGYLPSFDWSCGGICEFVERIKEAQHSCGEGRMFLVEQNSENSSSSYRRGKQMDGKSKFKDGHRGTCVCQKVTRDELGKPPGSALFWRGE
;
A
#
# COMPACT_ATOMS: atom_id res chain seq x y z
N MET A 1 43.24 15.65 -13.21
CA MET A 1 42.61 14.53 -13.94
C MET A 1 43.31 13.21 -13.65
N ASN A 2 44.53 12.92 -14.12
CA ASN A 2 45.13 11.57 -14.02
C ASN A 2 45.12 10.92 -12.62
N HIS A 3 45.46 11.65 -11.54
CA HIS A 3 45.43 11.08 -10.18
C HIS A 3 44.02 10.75 -9.66
N LEU A 4 42.99 11.52 -10.03
CA LEU A 4 41.60 11.25 -9.66
C LEU A 4 41.08 9.99 -10.36
N ASN A 5 41.36 9.84 -11.65
CA ASN A 5 40.96 8.66 -12.42
C ASN A 5 41.69 7.40 -11.95
N GLN A 6 42.96 7.53 -11.52
CA GLN A 6 43.71 6.42 -10.90
C GLN A 6 43.17 6.06 -9.51
N ALA A 7 42.80 7.06 -8.68
CA ALA A 7 42.15 6.84 -7.40
C ALA A 7 40.83 6.07 -7.57
N LEU A 8 39.92 6.55 -8.43
CA LEU A 8 38.64 5.90 -8.76
C LEU A 8 38.81 4.46 -9.28
N ALA A 9 39.76 4.24 -10.20
CA ALA A 9 40.04 2.89 -10.70
C ALA A 9 40.53 1.94 -9.59
N SER A 10 41.35 2.43 -8.66
CA SER A 10 41.85 1.64 -7.52
C SER A 10 40.83 1.47 -6.39
N SER A 11 39.92 2.44 -6.18
CA SER A 11 38.85 2.36 -5.18
C SER A 11 37.81 1.31 -5.59
N LEU A 12 37.39 1.31 -6.87
CA LEU A 12 36.47 0.34 -7.44
C LEU A 12 37.06 -1.08 -7.52
N GLN A 13 38.36 -1.21 -7.80
CA GLN A 13 39.07 -2.50 -7.74
C GLN A 13 39.18 -3.02 -6.30
N SER A 14 39.42 -2.14 -5.33
CA SER A 14 39.47 -2.51 -3.90
C SER A 14 38.10 -2.98 -3.39
N LEU A 15 37.02 -2.32 -3.84
CA LEU A 15 35.65 -2.76 -3.60
C LEU A 15 35.40 -4.16 -4.15
N GLU A 16 35.67 -4.40 -5.43
CA GLU A 16 35.49 -5.74 -6.04
C GLU A 16 36.25 -6.83 -5.26
N MET A 17 37.51 -6.60 -4.91
CA MET A 17 38.31 -7.56 -4.16
C MET A 17 37.74 -7.82 -2.76
N ALA A 18 37.27 -6.79 -2.06
CA ALA A 18 36.63 -6.94 -0.75
C ALA A 18 35.35 -7.80 -0.82
N LEU A 19 34.50 -7.57 -1.83
CA LEU A 19 33.28 -8.35 -2.06
C LEU A 19 33.58 -9.79 -2.48
N LEU A 20 34.63 -10.02 -3.28
CA LEU A 20 35.07 -11.37 -3.62
C LEU A 20 35.60 -12.14 -2.41
N PHE A 21 36.42 -11.52 -1.54
CA PHE A 21 36.83 -12.14 -0.27
C PHE A 21 35.62 -12.44 0.63
N LEU A 22 34.64 -11.54 0.71
CA LEU A 22 33.39 -11.73 1.46
C LEU A 22 32.63 -12.98 0.97
N SER A 23 32.51 -13.15 -0.35
CA SER A 23 31.83 -14.31 -0.97
C SER A 23 32.56 -15.65 -0.77
N GLN A 24 33.86 -15.64 -0.48
CA GLN A 24 34.69 -16.84 -0.33
C GLN A 24 34.82 -17.33 1.13
N GLU A 25 34.66 -16.44 2.12
CA GLU A 25 34.86 -16.74 3.55
C GLU A 25 33.56 -16.71 4.35
N VAL A 26 32.49 -17.29 3.78
CA VAL A 26 31.16 -17.35 4.38
C VAL A 26 31.22 -17.94 5.81
N TYR A 27 30.63 -17.23 6.77
CA TYR A 27 30.48 -17.61 8.18
C TYR A 27 31.73 -17.60 9.11
N LYS A 28 32.82 -16.87 8.81
CA LYS A 28 33.91 -16.65 9.78
C LYS A 28 34.18 -15.17 10.11
N LEU A 29 34.06 -14.83 11.40
CA LEU A 29 34.38 -13.50 11.96
C LEU A 29 35.83 -13.04 11.63
N GLU A 30 36.76 -13.99 11.51
CA GLU A 30 38.15 -13.76 11.11
C GLU A 30 38.27 -13.24 9.66
N GLY A 31 37.46 -13.80 8.75
CA GLY A 31 37.48 -13.48 7.32
C GLY A 31 36.99 -12.08 7.01
N MET A 32 36.05 -11.55 7.83
CA MET A 32 35.48 -10.20 7.67
C MET A 32 36.50 -9.07 7.89
N LYS A 33 37.58 -9.30 8.64
CA LYS A 33 38.61 -8.30 8.95
C LYS A 33 39.32 -7.78 7.69
N LYS A 34 39.55 -8.66 6.72
CA LYS A 34 40.30 -8.36 5.50
C LYS A 34 39.48 -7.51 4.50
N PRO A 35 38.23 -7.86 4.13
CA PRO A 35 37.31 -6.97 3.42
C PRO A 35 37.16 -5.61 4.10
N LEU A 36 36.93 -5.56 5.42
CA LEU A 36 36.76 -4.30 6.14
C LEU A 36 38.02 -3.41 6.08
N SER A 37 39.21 -3.99 6.19
CA SER A 37 40.47 -3.25 6.03
C SER A 37 40.75 -2.80 4.60
N MET A 38 40.24 -3.51 3.58
CA MET A 38 40.32 -3.08 2.18
C MET A 38 39.36 -1.92 1.94
N LEU A 39 38.12 -2.02 2.42
CA LEU A 39 37.11 -0.98 2.31
C LEU A 39 37.50 0.30 3.07
N SER A 40 38.05 0.20 4.28
CA SER A 40 38.48 1.40 5.03
C SER A 40 39.58 2.17 4.30
N ARG A 41 40.59 1.47 3.76
CA ARG A 41 41.67 2.08 2.96
C ARG A 41 41.18 2.64 1.62
N ALA A 42 40.16 2.03 1.03
CA ALA A 42 39.52 2.57 -0.17
C ALA A 42 38.74 3.85 0.14
N ILE A 43 38.03 3.91 1.28
CA ILE A 43 37.32 5.11 1.77
C ILE A 43 38.30 6.24 2.12
N GLU A 44 39.46 5.93 2.70
CA GLU A 44 40.53 6.92 2.93
C GLU A 44 41.06 7.54 1.62
N ALA A 45 41.07 6.77 0.52
CA ALA A 45 41.50 7.23 -0.79
C ALA A 45 40.39 7.93 -1.60
N ASP A 46 39.13 7.52 -1.41
CA ASP A 46 37.94 8.03 -2.10
C ASP A 46 36.74 8.09 -1.13
N PRO A 47 36.67 9.13 -0.28
CA PRO A 47 35.60 9.28 0.70
C PRO A 47 34.26 9.68 0.07
N THR A 48 34.25 10.03 -1.22
CA THR A 48 33.08 10.44 -2.02
C THR A 48 32.37 9.28 -2.73
N SER A 49 32.84 8.05 -2.52
CA SER A 49 32.19 6.85 -3.08
C SER A 49 31.06 6.36 -2.18
N GLU A 50 29.82 6.59 -2.62
CA GLU A 50 28.61 6.07 -1.96
C GLU A 50 28.67 4.54 -1.82
N ALA A 51 29.06 3.82 -2.87
CA ALA A 51 29.13 2.37 -2.87
C ALA A 51 30.13 1.82 -1.83
N LEU A 52 31.29 2.46 -1.64
CA LEU A 52 32.25 2.06 -0.60
C LEU A 52 31.66 2.23 0.80
N TRP A 53 31.04 3.38 1.09
CA TRP A 53 30.43 3.64 2.39
C TRP A 53 29.25 2.71 2.68
N MET A 54 28.36 2.50 1.70
CA MET A 54 27.21 1.59 1.85
C MET A 54 27.68 0.18 2.22
N MET A 55 28.66 -0.38 1.50
CA MET A 55 29.17 -1.72 1.77
C MET A 55 29.97 -1.80 3.07
N TYR A 56 30.81 -0.79 3.38
CA TYR A 56 31.55 -0.76 4.64
C TYR A 56 30.61 -0.73 5.85
N LEU A 57 29.63 0.18 5.86
CA LEU A 57 28.67 0.30 6.96
C LEU A 57 27.82 -0.97 7.12
N LEU A 58 27.38 -1.59 6.01
CA LEU A 58 26.63 -2.84 6.04
C LEU A 58 27.43 -4.00 6.65
N ILE A 59 28.68 -4.19 6.24
CA ILE A 59 29.54 -5.29 6.72
C ILE A 59 30.05 -5.03 8.15
N TYR A 60 30.31 -3.77 8.51
CA TYR A 60 30.80 -3.40 9.84
C TYR A 60 29.70 -3.54 10.91
N TYR A 61 28.51 -2.98 10.65
CA TYR A 61 27.42 -2.94 11.64
C TYR A 61 26.51 -4.18 11.65
N SER A 62 26.67 -5.12 10.72
CA SER A 62 26.07 -6.46 10.84
C SER A 62 26.76 -7.33 11.90
N ASN A 63 27.99 -6.99 12.31
CA ASN A 63 28.84 -7.83 13.15
C ASN A 63 29.21 -7.23 14.52
N ILE A 64 28.78 -6.01 14.84
CA ILE A 64 29.20 -5.28 16.06
C ILE A 64 27.98 -4.90 16.91
N GLU A 65 27.95 -5.36 18.17
CA GLU A 65 26.81 -5.19 19.08
C GLU A 65 26.62 -3.77 19.63
N SER A 66 27.62 -2.89 19.46
CA SER A 66 27.62 -1.52 19.99
C SER A 66 28.08 -0.51 18.95
N MET A 67 27.32 0.58 18.79
CA MET A 67 27.81 1.79 18.10
C MET A 67 29.14 2.21 18.74
N GLY A 68 30.21 2.29 17.93
CA GLY A 68 31.53 2.69 18.40
C GLY A 68 31.55 4.14 18.90
N LYS A 69 32.68 4.58 19.48
CA LYS A 69 32.86 5.99 19.86
C LYS A 69 32.82 6.94 18.65
N ASP A 70 33.13 6.42 17.47
CA ASP A 70 33.16 7.17 16.21
C ASP A 70 31.90 6.90 15.39
N ASP A 71 31.12 7.95 15.13
CA ASP A 71 29.88 7.89 14.35
C ASP A 71 30.19 7.83 12.84
N MET A 72 30.60 6.65 12.37
CA MET A 72 30.97 6.41 10.96
C MET A 72 29.84 6.78 9.98
N PHE A 73 28.57 6.65 10.39
CA PHE A 73 27.44 7.11 9.58
C PHE A 73 27.45 8.63 9.40
N SER A 74 27.80 9.41 10.43
CA SER A 74 27.97 10.86 10.33
C SER A 74 29.10 11.25 9.36
N TYR A 75 30.20 10.50 9.35
CA TYR A 75 31.28 10.71 8.37
C TYR A 75 30.83 10.39 6.94
N ALA A 76 30.08 9.30 6.75
CA ALA A 76 29.57 8.93 5.43
C ALA A 76 28.69 10.02 4.81
N VAL A 77 27.68 10.52 5.54
CA VAL A 77 26.75 11.56 5.02
C VAL A 77 27.41 12.92 4.84
N LYS A 78 28.46 13.26 5.61
CA LYS A 78 29.24 14.50 5.41
C LYS A 78 30.03 14.51 4.10
N ASN A 79 30.55 13.36 3.68
CA ASN A 79 31.28 13.24 2.41
C ASN A 79 30.34 12.97 1.22
N ASN A 80 29.11 12.50 1.49
CA ASN A 80 28.14 12.06 0.49
C ASN A 80 26.77 12.73 0.74
N GLU A 81 26.74 14.05 0.86
CA GLU A 81 25.55 14.85 1.23
C GLU A 81 24.29 14.56 0.38
N ARG A 82 24.47 14.06 -0.84
CA ARG A 82 23.39 13.76 -1.81
C ARG A 82 22.87 12.32 -1.74
N SER A 83 23.55 11.42 -1.03
CA SER A 83 23.18 10.01 -0.94
C SER A 83 21.97 9.81 -0.04
N TYR A 84 20.82 9.51 -0.65
CA TYR A 84 19.61 9.12 0.07
C TYR A 84 19.82 7.82 0.88
N GLY A 85 20.55 6.84 0.33
CA GLY A 85 20.84 5.58 1.02
C GLY A 85 21.66 5.78 2.31
N LEU A 86 22.72 6.58 2.27
CA LEU A 86 23.54 6.88 3.44
C LEU A 86 22.79 7.75 4.46
N TRP A 87 21.93 8.68 4.03
CA TRP A 87 21.04 9.40 4.93
C TRP A 87 20.06 8.46 5.65
N LEU A 88 19.43 7.51 4.95
CA LEU A 88 18.61 6.48 5.58
C LEU A 88 19.39 5.65 6.59
N MET A 89 20.61 5.21 6.25
CA MET A 89 21.47 4.46 7.20
C MET A 89 21.78 5.30 8.45
N TYR A 90 22.13 6.58 8.28
CA TYR A 90 22.38 7.50 9.40
C TYR A 90 21.14 7.70 10.28
N ILE A 91 19.97 7.96 9.69
CA ILE A 91 18.69 8.10 10.39
C ILE A 91 18.34 6.81 11.16
N ASN A 92 18.48 5.65 10.50
CA ASN A 92 18.17 4.35 11.09
C ASN A 92 19.13 3.94 12.22
N SER A 93 20.36 4.44 12.22
CA SER A 93 21.34 4.21 13.30
C SER A 93 21.02 4.96 14.61
N ARG A 94 20.09 5.93 14.62
CA ARG A 94 19.75 6.72 15.82
C ARG A 94 18.87 5.93 16.79
N ILE A 95 19.33 5.78 18.03
CA ILE A 95 18.67 4.97 19.08
C ILE A 95 17.52 5.74 19.76
N HIS A 96 17.71 7.03 20.03
CA HIS A 96 16.68 7.88 20.62
C HIS A 96 15.79 8.52 19.56
N LEU A 97 14.52 8.70 19.89
CA LEU A 97 13.53 9.29 18.98
C LEU A 97 13.88 10.72 18.57
N ASP A 98 14.29 11.57 19.52
CA ASP A 98 14.63 12.97 19.22
C ASP A 98 15.89 13.07 18.34
N ASP A 99 16.92 12.23 18.56
CA ASP A 99 18.09 12.13 17.68
C ASP A 99 17.72 11.72 16.25
N ARG A 100 16.77 10.77 16.10
CA ARG A 100 16.26 10.35 14.79
C ARG A 100 15.51 11.47 14.08
N LEU A 101 14.72 12.26 14.82
CA LEU A 101 14.06 13.45 14.28
C LEU A 101 15.07 14.54 13.89
N VAL A 102 16.13 14.77 14.67
CA VAL A 102 17.24 15.66 14.29
C VAL A 102 17.90 15.17 12.99
N ALA A 103 18.16 13.87 12.86
CA ALA A 103 18.72 13.28 11.64
C ALA A 103 17.80 13.46 10.41
N TYR A 104 16.48 13.27 10.54
CA TYR A 104 15.53 13.56 9.46
C TYR A 104 15.56 15.04 9.03
N ASN A 105 15.52 15.98 9.99
CA ASN A 105 15.57 17.42 9.65
C ASN A 105 16.91 17.80 8.99
N ALA A 106 18.04 17.23 9.45
CA ALA A 106 19.36 17.45 8.85
C ALA A 106 19.43 16.92 7.41
N ALA A 107 18.96 15.70 7.16
CA ALA A 107 18.91 15.10 5.84
C ALA A 107 18.06 15.94 4.87
N LEU A 108 16.84 16.30 5.28
CA LEU A 108 15.94 17.15 4.49
C LEU A 108 16.59 18.51 4.17
N THR A 109 17.21 19.16 5.16
CA THR A 109 17.86 20.48 4.97
C THR A 109 18.98 20.41 3.94
N VAL A 110 19.84 19.39 4.04
CA VAL A 110 20.95 19.20 3.11
C VAL A 110 20.46 18.84 1.70
N LEU A 111 19.50 17.92 1.58
CA LEU A 111 18.98 17.48 0.29
C LEU A 111 18.21 18.59 -0.43
N CYS A 112 17.37 19.36 0.27
CA CYS A 112 16.70 20.54 -0.28
C CYS A 112 17.72 21.58 -0.80
N ARG A 113 18.74 21.93 0.01
CA ARG A 113 19.83 22.84 -0.41
C ARG A 113 20.55 22.35 -1.67
N GLN A 114 20.82 21.04 -1.75
CA GLN A 114 21.51 20.44 -2.90
C GLN A 114 20.61 20.38 -4.15
N ALA A 115 19.29 20.17 -3.99
CA ALA A 115 18.31 20.21 -5.08
C ALA A 115 18.17 21.62 -5.67
N SER A 116 18.06 22.65 -4.83
CA SER A 116 17.95 24.05 -5.29
C SER A 116 19.20 24.59 -6.00
N ALA A 117 20.35 23.92 -5.85
CA ALA A 117 21.63 24.37 -6.38
C ALA A 117 22.01 23.79 -7.77
N PHE A 118 21.25 22.83 -8.31
CA PHE A 118 21.60 22.10 -9.54
C PHE A 118 20.40 21.87 -10.46
N ASP A 119 20.37 22.61 -11.56
CA ASP A 119 19.22 22.78 -12.45
C ASP A 119 18.83 21.53 -13.28
N LYS A 120 19.74 20.57 -13.49
CA LYS A 120 19.56 19.44 -14.44
C LYS A 120 20.13 18.08 -14.01
N GLY A 121 20.62 17.96 -12.78
CA GLY A 121 21.56 16.87 -12.41
C GLY A 121 21.00 15.64 -11.70
N ASN A 122 19.78 15.68 -11.14
CA ASN A 122 19.28 14.59 -10.31
C ASN A 122 17.76 14.41 -10.43
N MET A 123 17.34 13.56 -11.38
CA MET A 123 15.92 13.26 -11.66
C MET A 123 15.12 12.73 -10.45
N TYR A 124 15.80 12.30 -9.38
CA TYR A 124 15.18 11.61 -8.25
C TYR A 124 15.27 12.38 -6.92
N ALA A 125 15.91 13.56 -6.89
CA ALA A 125 16.08 14.35 -5.67
C ALA A 125 14.75 14.65 -4.97
N SER A 126 13.73 15.05 -5.74
CA SER A 126 12.39 15.34 -5.25
C SER A 126 11.70 14.11 -4.62
N ALA A 127 11.77 12.95 -5.27
CA ALA A 127 11.20 11.71 -4.75
C ALA A 127 11.87 11.30 -3.42
N CYS A 128 13.20 11.45 -3.31
CA CYS A 128 13.96 11.20 -2.09
C CYS A 128 13.59 12.18 -0.95
N ILE A 129 13.39 13.46 -1.26
CA ILE A 129 12.97 14.49 -0.28
C ILE A 129 11.54 14.20 0.21
N LEU A 130 10.61 13.91 -0.71
CA LEU A 130 9.23 13.54 -0.39
C LEU A 130 9.20 12.29 0.49
N ASP A 131 9.94 11.25 0.14
CA ASP A 131 9.97 10.00 0.90
C ASP A 131 10.50 10.21 2.33
N LEU A 132 11.64 10.90 2.50
CA LEU A 132 12.19 11.21 3.83
C LEU A 132 11.24 12.05 4.69
N PHE A 133 10.53 12.99 4.07
CA PHE A 133 9.50 13.77 4.76
C PHE A 133 8.37 12.86 5.24
N LEU A 134 7.82 12.01 4.38
CA LEU A 134 6.74 11.09 4.73
C LEU A 134 7.17 10.07 5.80
N GLN A 135 8.38 9.50 5.70
CA GLN A 135 8.93 8.65 6.75
C GLN A 135 9.08 9.37 8.10
N MET A 136 9.49 10.64 8.11
CA MET A 136 9.54 11.45 9.35
C MET A 136 8.14 11.61 9.95
N MET A 137 7.12 11.87 9.11
CA MET A 137 5.74 12.02 9.57
C MET A 137 5.15 10.71 10.09
N ASP A 138 5.43 9.58 9.45
CA ASP A 138 5.03 8.26 9.93
C ASP A 138 5.71 7.91 11.26
N CYS A 139 7.02 8.16 11.38
CA CYS A 139 7.77 8.01 12.62
C CYS A 139 7.15 8.82 13.77
N LEU A 140 6.71 10.06 13.50
CA LEU A 140 5.96 10.87 14.47
C LEU A 140 4.59 10.26 14.80
N CYS A 141 3.85 9.74 13.82
CA CYS A 141 2.56 9.08 14.03
C CYS A 141 2.68 7.80 14.87
N MET A 142 3.52 6.84 14.48
CA MET A 142 3.68 5.56 15.19
C MET A 142 4.29 5.72 16.60
N SER A 143 5.08 6.78 16.81
CA SER A 143 5.61 7.16 18.13
C SER A 143 4.63 7.98 18.98
N GLY A 144 3.37 8.11 18.57
CA GLY A 144 2.32 8.82 19.31
C GLY A 144 2.54 10.35 19.40
N ASN A 145 3.40 10.90 18.55
CA ASN A 145 3.66 12.34 18.42
C ASN A 145 2.80 12.97 17.30
N VAL A 146 1.59 12.46 17.02
CA VAL A 146 0.74 13.01 15.94
C VAL A 146 0.54 14.52 16.06
N GLY A 147 0.46 15.05 17.28
CA GLY A 147 0.43 16.50 17.53
C GLY A 147 1.64 17.26 16.96
N LYS A 148 2.86 16.72 17.09
CA LYS A 148 4.07 17.31 16.48
C LYS A 148 4.06 17.17 14.95
N ALA A 149 3.54 16.07 14.40
CA ALA A 149 3.37 15.92 12.95
C ALA A 149 2.41 16.98 12.40
N ILE A 150 1.24 17.15 13.05
CA ILE A 150 0.27 18.17 12.67
C ILE A 150 0.84 19.58 12.86
N GLN A 151 1.58 19.86 13.94
CA GLN A 151 2.28 21.15 14.11
C GLN A 151 3.28 21.41 12.97
N LYS A 152 4.05 20.40 12.52
CA LYS A 152 4.94 20.54 11.37
C LYS A 152 4.17 20.86 10.08
N ILE A 153 3.02 20.23 9.82
CA ILE A 153 2.12 20.61 8.70
C ILE A 153 1.60 22.04 8.88
N GLN A 154 1.18 22.40 10.09
CA GLN A 154 0.67 23.73 10.41
C GLN A 154 1.72 24.84 10.28
N GLY A 155 3.02 24.51 10.22
CA GLY A 155 4.09 25.43 9.82
C GLY A 155 3.96 25.97 8.38
N LEU A 156 3.01 25.45 7.58
CA LEU A 156 2.58 26.04 6.30
C LEU A 156 1.72 27.29 6.46
N PHE A 157 1.01 27.44 7.59
CA PHE A 157 0.23 28.64 7.85
C PHE A 157 1.19 29.79 8.22
N PRO A 158 1.02 31.00 7.68
CA PRO A 158 1.79 32.16 8.12
C PRO A 158 1.51 32.44 9.60
N VAL A 159 2.44 32.07 10.47
CA VAL A 159 2.40 32.41 11.89
C VAL A 159 2.62 33.92 12.01
N ALA A 160 1.76 34.61 12.76
CA ALA A 160 1.96 36.02 13.07
C ALA A 160 3.34 36.20 13.73
N ALA A 161 4.21 37.00 13.10
CA ALA A 161 5.64 37.04 13.39
C ALA A 161 5.95 37.35 14.86
N ASN A 162 6.17 36.30 15.67
CA ASN A 162 6.60 36.31 17.08
C ASN A 162 6.95 34.88 17.52
N SER A 163 8.04 34.30 17.01
CA SER A 163 8.63 33.07 17.58
C SER A 163 10.14 33.01 17.37
N ASP A 164 10.90 33.16 18.45
CA ASP A 164 12.37 33.11 18.46
C ASP A 164 12.90 31.65 18.44
N GLU A 165 12.40 30.80 17.54
CA GLU A 165 13.01 29.48 17.29
C GLU A 165 14.07 29.58 16.17
N PRO A 166 15.25 28.96 16.34
CA PRO A 166 16.33 29.04 15.37
C PRO A 166 15.91 28.38 14.05
N HIS A 167 16.39 28.91 12.91
CA HIS A 167 15.99 28.54 11.55
C HIS A 167 15.96 27.03 11.27
N PHE A 168 14.82 26.39 11.57
CA PHE A 168 14.45 25.10 11.02
C PHE A 168 14.06 25.28 9.55
N LEU A 169 14.38 24.28 8.73
CA LEU A 169 13.87 24.17 7.36
C LEU A 169 12.35 24.34 7.37
N LEU A 170 11.84 25.39 6.73
CA LEU A 170 10.42 25.66 6.68
C LEU A 170 9.77 24.66 5.72
N LEU A 171 8.49 24.37 5.94
CA LEU A 171 7.78 23.41 5.09
C LEU A 171 7.57 23.95 3.65
N SER A 172 7.67 25.28 3.48
CA SER A 172 7.83 25.98 2.20
C SER A 172 9.11 25.60 1.45
N ASP A 173 10.21 25.38 2.16
CA ASP A 173 11.52 25.12 1.55
C ASP A 173 11.57 23.69 0.96
N ILE A 174 10.90 22.75 1.64
CA ILE A 174 10.63 21.40 1.14
C ILE A 174 9.77 21.50 -0.13
N LEU A 175 8.63 22.20 -0.09
CA LEU A 175 7.74 22.39 -1.23
C LEU A 175 8.44 23.00 -2.46
N ALA A 176 9.36 23.95 -2.25
CA ALA A 176 10.15 24.57 -3.31
C ALA A 176 11.11 23.58 -4.01
N CYS A 177 11.51 22.50 -3.33
CA CYS A 177 12.40 21.47 -3.85
C CYS A 177 11.66 20.26 -4.48
N LEU A 178 10.32 20.25 -4.44
CA LEU A 178 9.52 19.17 -5.02
C LEU A 178 9.14 19.46 -6.49
N THR A 179 9.13 18.41 -7.31
CA THR A 179 8.47 18.42 -8.62
C THR A 179 6.96 18.60 -8.46
N ASN A 180 6.27 19.05 -9.51
CA ASN A 180 4.82 19.19 -9.47
C ASN A 180 4.13 17.83 -9.22
N SER A 181 4.63 16.73 -9.81
CA SER A 181 4.22 15.35 -9.50
C SER A 181 4.25 15.05 -7.99
N ASP A 182 5.35 15.38 -7.31
CA ASP A 182 5.56 15.07 -5.90
C ASP A 182 4.81 16.03 -4.95
N LYS A 183 4.57 17.29 -5.36
CA LYS A 183 3.71 18.24 -4.62
C LYS A 183 2.29 17.70 -4.46
N TYR A 184 1.71 17.07 -5.48
CA TYR A 184 0.37 16.47 -5.37
C TYR A 184 0.32 15.39 -4.27
N ILE A 185 1.35 14.52 -4.22
CA ILE A 185 1.47 13.44 -3.23
C ILE A 185 1.67 14.02 -1.83
N PHE A 186 2.57 14.99 -1.69
CA PHE A 186 2.82 15.74 -0.46
C PHE A 186 1.53 16.32 0.12
N TRP A 187 0.76 17.05 -0.69
CA TRP A 187 -0.45 17.75 -0.24
C TRP A 187 -1.54 16.77 0.19
N VAL A 188 -1.81 15.74 -0.63
CA VAL A 188 -2.77 14.69 -0.29
C VAL A 188 -2.38 14.00 1.02
N CYS A 189 -1.11 13.65 1.21
CA CYS A 189 -0.63 13.03 2.44
C CYS A 189 -0.78 13.94 3.67
N CYS A 190 -0.52 15.25 3.53
CA CYS A 190 -0.68 16.22 4.62
C CYS A 190 -2.15 16.37 5.04
N VAL A 191 -3.06 16.51 4.07
CA VAL A 191 -4.51 16.55 4.30
C VAL A 191 -4.98 15.26 4.98
N TYR A 192 -4.57 14.10 4.46
CA TYR A 192 -4.90 12.80 5.01
C TYR A 192 -4.42 12.64 6.47
N LEU A 193 -3.20 13.09 6.79
CA LEU A 193 -2.65 13.01 8.15
C LEU A 193 -3.44 13.87 9.15
N VAL A 194 -3.84 15.10 8.77
CA VAL A 194 -4.65 15.96 9.64
C VAL A 194 -6.01 15.33 9.94
N ILE A 195 -6.62 14.65 8.95
CA ILE A 195 -7.90 13.96 9.09
C ILE A 195 -7.77 12.67 9.89
N TYR A 196 -7.00 11.68 9.41
CA TYR A 196 -6.98 10.31 9.91
C TYR A 196 -5.88 10.04 10.95
N ARG A 197 -5.04 11.02 11.26
CA ARG A 197 -3.96 10.93 12.27
C ARG A 197 -2.87 9.89 11.97
N LYS A 198 -2.82 9.43 10.72
CA LYS A 198 -1.82 8.56 10.10
C LYS A 198 -1.63 8.95 8.63
N LEU A 199 -0.60 8.43 7.96
CA LEU A 199 -0.50 8.50 6.50
C LEU A 199 -1.42 7.47 5.81
N PRO A 200 -1.71 7.62 4.51
CA PRO A 200 -2.45 6.61 3.74
C PRO A 200 -1.68 5.28 3.70
N ASP A 201 -2.36 4.15 3.92
CA ASP A 201 -1.67 2.84 3.98
C ASP A 201 -0.98 2.49 2.66
N ALA A 202 -1.57 2.87 1.52
CA ALA A 202 -0.96 2.72 0.19
C ALA A 202 0.35 3.50 0.03
N ILE A 203 0.52 4.64 0.72
CA ILE A 203 1.76 5.43 0.67
C ILE A 203 2.83 4.85 1.59
N VAL A 204 2.44 4.36 2.78
CA VAL A 204 3.36 3.70 3.74
C VAL A 204 3.87 2.36 3.19
N GLN A 205 3.05 1.64 2.41
CA GLN A 205 3.47 0.43 1.67
C GLN A 205 4.55 0.71 0.59
N CYS A 206 4.62 1.95 0.08
CA CYS A 206 5.56 2.38 -0.96
C CYS A 206 6.70 3.28 -0.42
N PHE A 207 7.08 3.10 0.85
CA PHE A 207 8.31 3.73 1.38
C PHE A 207 9.57 3.16 0.72
N GLU A 208 10.52 4.05 0.48
CA GLU A 208 11.66 3.84 -0.42
C GLU A 208 11.30 3.59 -1.89
N CYS A 209 10.03 3.64 -2.30
CA CYS A 209 9.58 3.37 -3.66
C CYS A 209 8.88 4.60 -4.30
N ASP A 210 8.65 4.55 -5.62
CA ASP A 210 7.79 5.52 -6.30
C ASP A 210 6.34 5.40 -5.78
N LYS A 211 5.61 6.53 -5.72
CA LYS A 211 4.30 6.64 -5.03
C LYS A 211 3.19 7.03 -6.00
N GLU A 212 1.99 6.49 -5.78
CA GLU A 212 0.81 6.73 -6.61
C GLU A 212 -0.37 7.27 -5.78
N LEU A 213 -1.17 8.18 -6.36
CA LEU A 213 -2.32 8.78 -5.67
C LEU A 213 -3.61 7.96 -5.82
N LEU A 214 -3.79 7.24 -6.95
CA LEU A 214 -5.05 6.53 -7.24
C LEU A 214 -5.41 5.48 -6.19
N ALA A 215 -4.40 4.82 -5.61
CA ALA A 215 -4.52 3.80 -4.58
C ALA A 215 -4.93 4.34 -3.19
N ILE A 216 -5.08 5.66 -3.02
CA ILE A 216 -5.49 6.24 -1.75
C ILE A 216 -7.01 6.15 -1.57
N GLU A 217 -7.41 5.33 -0.59
CA GLU A 217 -8.77 5.21 -0.09
C GLU A 217 -9.08 6.29 0.96
N TRP A 218 -10.27 6.89 0.86
CA TRP A 218 -10.76 7.94 1.77
C TRP A 218 -11.98 7.42 2.56
N PRO A 219 -11.77 6.68 3.67
CA PRO A 219 -12.86 6.12 4.45
C PRO A 219 -13.65 7.22 5.18
N TYR A 220 -14.97 7.03 5.33
CA TYR A 220 -15.79 8.01 6.06
C TYR A 220 -15.29 8.21 7.50
N VAL A 221 -15.24 9.48 7.95
CA VAL A 221 -14.84 9.86 9.30
C VAL A 221 -15.67 11.04 9.80
N HIS A 222 -16.10 10.97 11.05
CA HIS A 222 -16.77 12.09 11.71
C HIS A 222 -15.73 12.99 12.39
N LEU A 223 -15.48 14.17 11.80
CA LEU A 223 -14.56 15.17 12.34
C LEU A 223 -15.31 16.26 13.14
N PRO A 224 -14.77 16.69 14.30
CA PRO A 224 -15.23 17.91 14.97
C PRO A 224 -15.07 19.14 14.07
N ASN A 225 -15.96 20.12 14.19
CA ASN A 225 -16.00 21.31 13.32
C ASN A 225 -14.66 22.06 13.22
N GLU A 226 -13.90 22.20 14.31
CA GLU A 226 -12.58 22.85 14.30
C GLU A 226 -11.54 22.09 13.48
N GLU A 227 -11.60 20.76 13.52
CA GLU A 227 -10.67 19.89 12.78
C GLU A 227 -11.05 19.83 11.30
N LYS A 228 -12.35 19.80 11.00
CA LYS A 228 -12.88 19.96 9.63
C LYS A 228 -12.45 21.31 9.03
N GLN A 229 -12.65 22.43 9.73
CA GLN A 229 -12.20 23.76 9.26
C GLN A 229 -10.69 23.82 9.01
N ARG A 230 -9.88 23.19 9.87
CA ARG A 230 -8.43 23.10 9.69
C ARG A 230 -8.04 22.30 8.43
N ALA A 231 -8.73 21.19 8.19
CA ALA A 231 -8.48 20.34 7.04
C ALA A 231 -8.96 20.99 5.72
N VAL A 232 -10.10 21.69 5.72
CA VAL A 232 -10.57 22.50 4.59
C VAL A 232 -9.55 23.57 4.21
N LYS A 233 -9.05 24.36 5.17
CA LYS A 233 -7.99 25.36 4.91
C LYS A 233 -6.71 24.75 4.33
N LEU A 234 -6.39 23.51 4.70
CA LEU A 234 -5.22 22.79 4.16
C LEU A 234 -5.46 22.31 2.73
N VAL A 235 -6.70 21.96 2.38
CA VAL A 235 -7.11 21.67 1.00
C VAL A 235 -7.11 22.93 0.13
N GLU A 236 -7.60 24.06 0.65
CA GLU A 236 -7.53 25.37 -0.04
C GLU A 236 -6.07 25.72 -0.40
N MET A 237 -5.16 25.70 0.58
CA MET A 237 -3.72 25.94 0.33
C MET A 237 -3.09 24.93 -0.64
N ALA A 238 -3.54 23.66 -0.62
CA ALA A 238 -3.06 22.66 -1.57
C ALA A 238 -3.49 22.98 -3.02
N VAL A 239 -4.74 23.40 -3.21
CA VAL A 239 -5.27 23.83 -4.51
C VAL A 239 -4.53 25.07 -5.00
N ASP A 240 -4.38 26.10 -4.15
CA ASP A 240 -3.68 27.35 -4.51
C ASP A 240 -2.21 27.08 -4.87
N SER A 241 -1.51 26.26 -4.07
CA SER A 241 -0.11 25.87 -4.33
C SER A 241 0.05 25.11 -5.65
N VAL A 242 -0.94 24.29 -6.02
CA VAL A 242 -0.96 23.55 -7.29
C VAL A 242 -1.26 24.50 -8.45
N GLU A 243 -2.33 25.31 -8.37
CA GLU A 243 -2.74 26.22 -9.43
C GLU A 243 -1.63 27.25 -9.74
N MET A 244 -0.89 27.74 -8.73
CA MET A 244 0.32 28.55 -8.95
C MET A 244 1.41 27.83 -9.75
N SER A 245 1.65 26.54 -9.48
CA SER A 245 2.74 25.77 -10.11
C SER A 245 2.47 25.38 -11.56
N VAL A 246 1.20 25.23 -11.93
CA VAL A 246 0.76 24.96 -13.31
C VAL A 246 0.96 26.20 -14.20
N ASN A 247 0.91 27.41 -13.62
CA ASN A 247 1.11 28.66 -14.35
C ASN A 247 2.59 29.01 -14.60
N SER A 248 3.55 28.30 -13.98
CA SER A 248 4.98 28.59 -14.06
C SER A 248 5.80 27.63 -14.93
N GLU A 249 5.29 26.43 -15.24
CA GLU A 249 5.97 25.44 -16.08
C GLU A 249 5.21 25.23 -17.40
N SER A 250 5.93 25.09 -18.51
CA SER A 250 5.33 24.66 -19.77
C SER A 250 4.79 23.23 -19.64
N LEU A 251 3.51 23.05 -19.95
CA LEU A 251 2.72 21.83 -19.73
C LEU A 251 3.09 20.70 -20.73
N GLU A 252 4.34 20.27 -20.77
CA GLU A 252 4.89 19.40 -21.83
C GLU A 252 5.13 17.92 -21.43
N SER A 253 4.68 17.46 -20.25
CA SER A 253 4.79 16.03 -19.89
C SER A 253 3.47 15.39 -19.46
N ASP A 254 3.14 14.26 -20.10
CA ASP A 254 1.94 13.45 -19.82
C ASP A 254 1.86 13.02 -18.35
N LYS A 255 3.02 12.76 -17.72
CA LYS A 255 3.10 12.38 -16.29
C LYS A 255 2.53 13.47 -15.38
N ASN A 256 2.86 14.74 -15.61
CA ASN A 256 2.34 15.85 -14.81
C ASN A 256 0.82 16.03 -15.03
N SER A 257 0.35 15.88 -16.27
CA SER A 257 -1.09 15.91 -16.60
C SER A 257 -1.87 14.81 -15.86
N ARG A 258 -1.38 13.57 -15.91
CA ARG A 258 -2.00 12.43 -15.21
C ARG A 258 -2.02 12.65 -13.69
N MET A 259 -0.92 13.12 -13.09
CA MET A 259 -0.87 13.39 -11.65
C MET A 259 -1.85 14.50 -11.21
N ALA A 260 -2.05 15.53 -12.04
CA ALA A 260 -3.08 16.56 -11.80
C ALA A 260 -4.50 15.96 -11.76
N GLN A 261 -4.81 15.04 -12.68
CA GLN A 261 -6.08 14.31 -12.70
C GLN A 261 -6.26 13.45 -11.43
N GLN A 262 -5.22 12.74 -10.99
CA GLN A 262 -5.25 11.96 -9.75
C GLN A 262 -5.42 12.84 -8.49
N PHE A 263 -4.84 14.03 -8.49
CA PHE A 263 -5.07 15.03 -7.44
C PHE A 263 -6.51 15.54 -7.45
N ALA A 264 -7.09 15.85 -8.62
CA ALA A 264 -8.49 16.24 -8.77
C ALA A 264 -9.45 15.16 -8.21
N LEU A 265 -9.22 13.89 -8.56
CA LEU A 265 -9.98 12.75 -7.98
C LEU A 265 -9.83 12.69 -6.46
N SER A 266 -8.62 12.86 -5.93
CA SER A 266 -8.35 12.87 -4.49
C SER A 266 -9.05 14.02 -3.77
N HIS A 267 -9.09 15.22 -4.38
CA HIS A 267 -9.81 16.38 -3.86
C HIS A 267 -11.32 16.16 -3.86
N ILE A 268 -11.90 15.55 -4.91
CA ILE A 268 -13.33 15.17 -4.93
C ILE A 268 -13.65 14.16 -3.83
N ARG A 269 -12.83 13.10 -3.68
CA ARG A 269 -12.99 12.09 -2.61
C ARG A 269 -12.89 12.73 -1.21
N CYS A 270 -11.93 13.62 -0.98
CA CYS A 270 -11.75 14.33 0.27
C CYS A 270 -12.93 15.26 0.60
N THR A 271 -13.39 16.05 -0.38
CA THR A 271 -14.57 16.93 -0.25
C THR A 271 -15.82 16.14 0.12
N LEU A 272 -15.95 14.90 -0.38
CA LEU A 272 -17.11 14.04 -0.13
C LEU A 272 -17.17 13.59 1.34
N VAL A 273 -16.01 13.33 1.94
CA VAL A 273 -15.88 13.03 3.37
C VAL A 273 -16.24 14.25 4.23
N PHE A 274 -15.99 15.47 3.76
CA PHE A 274 -16.31 16.70 4.50
C PHE A 274 -17.77 17.14 4.38
N ASP A 275 -18.25 17.37 3.16
CA ASP A 275 -19.46 18.14 2.86
C ASP A 275 -20.55 17.33 2.13
N GLY A 276 -20.28 16.06 1.87
CA GLY A 276 -21.22 15.14 1.24
C GLY A 276 -21.50 15.47 -0.24
N LEU A 277 -22.46 14.73 -0.79
CA LEU A 277 -22.60 14.57 -2.25
C LEU A 277 -22.83 15.88 -3.03
N ALA A 278 -23.59 16.82 -2.46
CA ALA A 278 -23.96 18.07 -3.13
C ALA A 278 -22.76 18.99 -3.41
N CYS A 279 -21.78 19.05 -2.50
CA CYS A 279 -20.56 19.85 -2.73
C CYS A 279 -19.70 19.23 -3.83
N CYS A 280 -19.58 17.90 -3.84
CA CYS A 280 -18.79 17.16 -4.81
C CYS A 280 -19.30 17.26 -6.24
N GLN A 281 -20.62 17.38 -6.46
CA GLN A 281 -21.18 17.57 -7.81
C GLN A 281 -20.65 18.86 -8.47
N ASN A 282 -20.58 19.96 -7.72
CA ASN A 282 -20.02 21.23 -8.21
C ASN A 282 -18.52 21.11 -8.51
N LEU A 283 -17.75 20.49 -7.61
CA LEU A 283 -16.31 20.32 -7.76
C LEU A 283 -15.95 19.37 -8.91
N LEU A 284 -16.69 18.27 -9.07
CA LEU A 284 -16.59 17.38 -10.21
C LEU A 284 -16.90 18.13 -11.51
N GLY A 285 -17.95 18.95 -11.53
CA GLY A 285 -18.27 19.82 -12.67
C GLY A 285 -17.16 20.83 -13.04
N LYS A 286 -16.36 21.30 -12.06
CA LYS A 286 -15.12 22.08 -12.34
C LYS A 286 -14.07 21.18 -12.99
N TYR A 287 -13.77 20.02 -12.41
CA TYR A 287 -12.67 19.18 -12.87
C TYR A 287 -12.93 18.43 -14.19
N THR A 288 -14.14 17.96 -14.47
CA THR A 288 -14.49 17.36 -15.77
C THR A 288 -14.34 18.37 -16.91
N LYS A 289 -14.54 19.67 -16.66
CA LYS A 289 -14.27 20.74 -17.66
C LYS A 289 -12.78 21.04 -17.82
N LEU A 290 -11.99 20.90 -16.75
CA LEU A 290 -10.53 21.12 -16.78
C LEU A 290 -9.78 19.94 -17.40
N HIS A 291 -10.29 18.72 -17.22
CA HIS A 291 -9.71 17.47 -17.70
C HIS A 291 -10.76 16.61 -18.44
N PRO A 292 -11.27 17.07 -19.61
CA PRO A 292 -12.34 16.38 -20.34
C PRO A 292 -11.93 15.00 -20.89
N SER A 293 -10.62 14.73 -20.97
CA SER A 293 -10.01 13.46 -21.38
C SER A 293 -9.70 12.49 -20.22
N CYS A 294 -10.06 12.83 -18.98
CA CYS A 294 -9.86 11.93 -17.83
C CYS A 294 -11.05 10.96 -17.71
N VAL A 295 -10.83 9.69 -18.05
CA VAL A 295 -11.86 8.64 -18.03
C VAL A 295 -12.46 8.49 -16.64
N GLU A 296 -11.65 8.54 -15.58
CA GLU A 296 -12.09 8.42 -14.19
C GLU A 296 -13.07 9.53 -13.78
N LEU A 297 -12.80 10.79 -14.17
CA LEU A 297 -13.67 11.93 -13.88
C LEU A 297 -14.97 11.87 -14.69
N VAL A 298 -14.91 11.43 -15.95
CA VAL A 298 -16.09 11.29 -16.82
C VAL A 298 -16.99 10.15 -16.34
N LEU A 299 -16.44 8.98 -15.98
CA LEU A 299 -17.19 7.87 -15.41
C LEU A 299 -17.82 8.20 -14.05
N LEU A 300 -17.09 8.91 -13.19
CA LEU A 300 -17.64 9.39 -11.92
C LEU A 300 -18.83 10.35 -12.15
N SER A 301 -18.73 11.25 -13.14
CA SER A 301 -19.83 12.15 -13.53
C SER A 301 -21.03 11.38 -14.09
N ALA A 302 -20.80 10.43 -14.99
CA ALA A 302 -21.85 9.58 -15.58
C ALA A 302 -22.63 8.82 -14.50
N ARG A 303 -21.92 8.19 -13.54
CA ARG A 303 -22.54 7.43 -12.44
C ARG A 303 -23.25 8.33 -11.42
N LEU A 304 -22.79 9.56 -11.18
CA LEU A 304 -23.50 10.48 -10.27
C LEU A 304 -24.81 11.04 -10.87
N LYS A 305 -24.89 11.21 -12.19
CA LYS A 305 -26.13 11.65 -12.86
C LYS A 305 -27.25 10.61 -12.80
N LYS A 306 -26.90 9.31 -12.78
CA LYS A 306 -27.84 8.17 -12.64
C LYS A 306 -28.75 8.25 -11.40
N ASN A 307 -28.30 8.90 -10.32
CA ASN A 307 -28.94 8.83 -9.00
C ASN A 307 -29.92 9.97 -8.68
N GLY A 308 -30.30 10.80 -9.67
CA GLY A 308 -31.08 12.01 -9.44
C GLY A 308 -32.59 11.84 -9.20
N LEU A 309 -33.24 10.79 -9.75
CA LEU A 309 -34.71 10.76 -9.84
C LEU A 309 -35.40 9.39 -9.95
N GLY A 310 -35.00 8.39 -9.13
CA GLY A 310 -35.81 7.18 -8.89
C GLY A 310 -36.02 6.18 -10.05
N SER A 311 -35.62 6.52 -11.27
CA SER A 311 -35.51 5.62 -12.42
C SER A 311 -34.05 5.43 -12.81
N VAL A 312 -33.68 4.26 -13.33
CA VAL A 312 -32.33 3.96 -13.82
C VAL A 312 -32.08 4.77 -15.10
N SER A 313 -31.57 6.01 -14.97
CA SER A 313 -31.20 6.84 -16.11
C SER A 313 -29.74 6.60 -16.49
N PHE A 314 -29.51 6.10 -17.71
CA PHE A 314 -28.19 5.98 -18.31
C PHE A 314 -27.77 7.24 -19.11
N GLU A 315 -28.53 8.34 -19.03
CA GLU A 315 -28.23 9.61 -19.72
C GLU A 315 -26.79 10.10 -19.49
N GLY A 316 -26.24 9.88 -18.29
CA GLY A 316 -24.85 10.22 -17.96
C GLY A 316 -23.80 9.48 -18.81
N PHE A 317 -24.07 8.24 -19.21
CA PHE A 317 -23.19 7.47 -20.10
C PHE A 317 -23.37 7.87 -21.57
N GLU A 318 -24.60 8.13 -22.02
CA GLU A 318 -24.88 8.65 -23.36
C GLU A 318 -24.24 10.03 -23.56
N GLU A 319 -24.31 10.91 -22.55
CA GLU A 319 -23.61 12.20 -22.54
C GLU A 319 -22.09 12.03 -22.55
N ALA A 320 -21.54 11.07 -21.78
CA ALA A 320 -20.11 10.78 -21.77
C ALA A 320 -19.60 10.30 -23.15
N ILE A 321 -20.33 9.40 -23.80
CA ILE A 321 -19.96 8.85 -25.12
C ILE A 321 -20.08 9.91 -26.22
N SER A 322 -21.14 10.72 -26.20
CA SER A 322 -21.38 11.75 -27.21
C SER A 322 -20.45 12.97 -27.11
N ASN A 323 -19.97 13.30 -25.90
CA ASN A 323 -19.04 14.41 -25.68
C ASN A 323 -17.57 14.00 -25.52
N TRP A 324 -17.24 12.71 -25.63
CA TRP A 324 -15.86 12.25 -25.53
C TRP A 324 -15.00 12.88 -26.65
N PRO A 325 -13.80 13.42 -26.34
CA PRO A 325 -12.95 14.01 -27.36
C PRO A 325 -12.58 12.99 -28.44
N LYS A 326 -12.72 13.37 -29.72
CA LYS A 326 -12.27 12.54 -30.84
C LYS A 326 -10.77 12.30 -30.75
N GLU A 327 -10.33 11.13 -31.22
CA GLU A 327 -8.92 10.70 -31.27
C GLU A 327 -8.21 10.58 -29.90
N VAL A 328 -8.94 10.77 -28.78
CA VAL A 328 -8.42 10.57 -27.42
C VAL A 328 -8.74 9.16 -26.90
N PRO A 329 -7.76 8.39 -26.41
CA PRO A 329 -7.98 7.04 -25.89
C PRO A 329 -8.89 7.00 -24.67
N GLY A 330 -9.72 5.97 -24.54
CA GLY A 330 -10.56 5.71 -23.37
C GLY A 330 -12.05 5.53 -23.69
N ILE A 331 -12.48 5.80 -24.92
CA ILE A 331 -13.90 5.62 -25.33
C ILE A 331 -14.35 4.16 -25.18
N HIS A 332 -13.47 3.20 -25.41
CA HIS A 332 -13.78 1.78 -25.23
C HIS A 332 -13.96 1.42 -23.74
N CYS A 333 -13.27 2.11 -22.82
CA CYS A 333 -13.48 1.97 -21.38
C CYS A 333 -14.84 2.54 -20.94
N ILE A 334 -15.28 3.66 -21.52
CA ILE A 334 -16.62 4.21 -21.24
C ILE A 334 -17.72 3.26 -21.71
N TRP A 335 -17.58 2.68 -22.91
CA TRP A 335 -18.50 1.65 -23.40
C TRP A 335 -18.51 0.38 -22.54
N ASN A 336 -17.32 -0.11 -22.15
CA ASN A 336 -17.17 -1.24 -21.22
C ASN A 336 -17.99 -1.01 -19.95
N GLN A 337 -17.83 0.16 -19.34
CA GLN A 337 -18.47 0.51 -18.09
C GLN A 337 -19.96 0.85 -18.20
N TYR A 338 -20.43 1.24 -19.39
CA TYR A 338 -21.86 1.33 -19.65
C TYR A 338 -22.49 -0.08 -19.74
N ILE A 339 -21.87 -1.00 -20.50
CA ILE A 339 -22.36 -2.37 -20.68
C ILE A 339 -22.38 -3.12 -19.33
N GLU A 340 -21.35 -3.00 -18.51
CA GLU A 340 -21.30 -3.62 -17.18
C GLU A 340 -22.38 -3.08 -16.23
N CYS A 341 -22.66 -1.77 -16.25
CA CYS A 341 -23.74 -1.18 -15.45
C CYS A 341 -25.12 -1.64 -15.94
N ALA A 342 -25.31 -1.79 -17.26
CA ALA A 342 -26.54 -2.36 -17.80
C ALA A 342 -26.73 -3.83 -17.38
N LEU A 343 -25.67 -4.64 -17.40
CA LEU A 343 -25.70 -6.04 -16.97
C LEU A 343 -26.15 -6.22 -15.52
N GLN A 344 -25.71 -5.32 -14.63
CA GLN A 344 -26.04 -5.40 -13.20
C GLN A 344 -27.47 -4.94 -12.87
N GLU A 345 -27.99 -3.95 -13.61
CA GLU A 345 -29.24 -3.23 -13.24
C GLU A 345 -30.46 -3.65 -14.08
N GLU A 346 -30.29 -3.81 -15.39
CA GLU A 346 -31.37 -4.17 -16.33
C GLU A 346 -31.20 -5.58 -16.92
N GLY A 347 -30.02 -6.18 -16.76
CA GLY A 347 -29.75 -7.57 -17.12
C GLY A 347 -29.22 -7.77 -18.54
N PRO A 348 -29.14 -9.04 -19.00
CA PRO A 348 -28.36 -9.42 -20.17
C PRO A 348 -28.93 -8.96 -21.51
N ASP A 349 -30.23 -8.67 -21.61
CA ASP A 349 -30.85 -8.35 -22.90
C ASP A 349 -30.61 -6.88 -23.32
N PHE A 350 -30.70 -5.92 -22.39
CA PHE A 350 -30.28 -4.54 -22.67
C PHE A 350 -28.77 -4.44 -22.92
N ALA A 351 -27.96 -5.20 -22.17
CA ALA A 351 -26.52 -5.28 -22.40
C ALA A 351 -26.15 -5.80 -23.80
N LYS A 352 -26.88 -6.78 -24.35
CA LYS A 352 -26.71 -7.21 -25.75
C LYS A 352 -26.97 -6.06 -26.72
N GLU A 353 -28.05 -5.30 -26.54
CA GLU A 353 -28.35 -4.13 -27.37
C GLU A 353 -27.20 -3.11 -27.34
N LEU A 354 -26.67 -2.81 -26.14
CA LEU A 354 -25.52 -1.92 -25.99
C LEU A 354 -24.27 -2.46 -26.68
N THR A 355 -23.99 -3.76 -26.65
CA THR A 355 -22.85 -4.33 -27.41
C THR A 355 -23.01 -4.19 -28.92
N VAL A 356 -24.24 -4.30 -29.44
CA VAL A 356 -24.54 -4.07 -30.87
C VAL A 356 -24.41 -2.59 -31.21
N ARG A 357 -24.86 -1.67 -30.33
CA ARG A 357 -24.65 -0.22 -30.49
C ARG A 357 -23.17 0.16 -30.49
N TRP A 358 -22.39 -0.39 -29.55
CA TRP A 358 -20.94 -0.23 -29.48
C TRP A 358 -20.26 -0.69 -30.77
N PHE A 359 -20.52 -1.93 -31.22
CA PHE A 359 -19.95 -2.47 -32.45
C PHE A 359 -20.25 -1.58 -33.66
N ASN A 360 -21.51 -1.19 -33.85
CA ASN A 360 -21.92 -0.27 -34.92
C ASN A 360 -21.25 1.12 -34.81
N SER A 361 -21.00 1.61 -33.60
CA SER A 361 -20.30 2.89 -33.38
C SER A 361 -18.84 2.81 -33.79
N VAL A 362 -18.14 1.73 -33.45
CA VAL A 362 -16.72 1.52 -33.77
C VAL A 362 -16.54 1.27 -35.27
N SER A 363 -17.33 0.38 -35.87
CA SER A 363 -17.23 0.06 -37.29
C SER A 363 -17.41 1.29 -38.18
N LYS A 364 -18.41 2.15 -37.88
CA LYS A 364 -18.66 3.37 -38.67
C LYS A 364 -17.47 4.31 -38.74
N VAL A 365 -16.73 4.49 -37.64
CA VAL A 365 -15.56 5.38 -37.58
C VAL A 365 -14.42 4.84 -38.46
N GLN A 366 -14.20 3.53 -38.45
CA GLN A 366 -13.12 2.89 -39.21
C GLN A 366 -13.40 2.85 -40.72
N TYR A 367 -14.65 2.59 -41.14
CA TYR A 367 -15.01 2.70 -42.56
C TYR A 367 -14.78 4.13 -43.09
N THR A 368 -15.09 5.17 -42.32
CA THR A 368 -14.81 6.56 -42.74
C THR A 368 -13.30 6.86 -42.84
N GLN A 369 -12.47 6.30 -41.96
CA GLN A 369 -11.00 6.47 -42.05
C GLN A 369 -10.38 5.71 -43.23
N ASN A 370 -10.86 4.49 -43.51
CA ASN A 370 -10.40 3.73 -44.67
C ASN A 370 -10.88 4.37 -45.99
N GLU A 371 -12.13 4.86 -46.08
CA GLU A 371 -12.60 5.62 -47.25
C GLU A 371 -11.75 6.88 -47.52
N ILE A 372 -11.20 7.54 -46.49
CA ILE A 372 -10.31 8.70 -46.65
C ILE A 372 -8.92 8.30 -47.15
N LEU A 373 -8.43 7.11 -46.79
CA LEU A 373 -7.16 6.56 -47.31
C LEU A 373 -7.31 6.02 -48.73
N ASP A 374 -8.40 5.29 -49.01
CA ASP A 374 -8.70 4.69 -50.30
C ASP A 374 -9.17 5.72 -51.35
N ALA A 375 -9.65 6.91 -50.91
CA ALA A 375 -9.99 8.02 -51.80
C ALA A 375 -8.79 8.60 -52.59
N VAL A 376 -7.56 8.15 -52.33
CA VAL A 376 -6.37 8.49 -53.12
C VAL A 376 -6.23 7.60 -54.37
N ASP A 377 -6.76 6.36 -54.36
CA ASP A 377 -6.64 5.39 -55.48
C ASP A 377 -8.00 4.89 -56.01
N SER A 378 -8.66 5.77 -56.78
CA SER A 378 -9.56 5.47 -57.91
C SER A 378 -10.62 4.35 -57.82
N ASN A 379 -11.89 4.77 -57.83
CA ASN A 379 -13.01 4.15 -58.58
C ASN A 379 -13.06 2.61 -58.74
N SER A 380 -13.99 1.92 -58.06
CA SER A 380 -15.21 1.44 -58.74
C SER A 380 -16.18 0.58 -57.92
N SER A 381 -17.47 0.79 -58.23
CA SER A 381 -18.61 -0.16 -58.16
C SER A 381 -19.32 -0.42 -56.82
N ILE A 382 -20.64 -0.41 -56.94
CA ILE A 382 -21.66 -0.70 -55.94
C ILE A 382 -21.88 -2.22 -55.87
N GLY A 383 -21.91 -2.83 -54.68
CA GLY A 383 -22.24 -4.25 -54.55
C GLY A 383 -22.48 -4.74 -53.11
N SER A 384 -23.68 -5.27 -52.88
CA SER A 384 -24.11 -6.13 -51.76
C SER A 384 -23.96 -5.62 -50.32
N LEU A 385 -25.09 -5.10 -49.81
CA LEU A 385 -25.52 -5.32 -48.43
C LEU A 385 -25.66 -6.86 -48.16
N GLU A 386 -25.75 -7.28 -46.89
CA GLU A 386 -26.09 -8.66 -46.47
C GLU A 386 -25.05 -9.78 -46.73
N SER A 387 -23.85 -9.73 -46.10
CA SER A 387 -23.11 -10.95 -45.68
C SER A 387 -21.80 -10.67 -44.91
N ALA A 388 -21.90 -10.07 -43.71
CA ALA A 388 -20.76 -9.90 -42.79
C ALA A 388 -20.71 -10.98 -41.69
N SER A 389 -20.86 -12.26 -42.07
CA SER A 389 -20.63 -13.42 -41.19
C SER A 389 -19.27 -14.06 -41.47
N ALA A 390 -18.20 -13.26 -41.36
CA ALA A 390 -16.83 -13.73 -41.40
C ALA A 390 -16.01 -13.01 -40.33
N SER A 391 -15.60 -13.77 -39.32
CA SER A 391 -14.65 -13.35 -38.29
C SER A 391 -13.33 -12.93 -38.93
N ASN A 392 -12.94 -11.66 -38.82
CA ASN A 392 -11.55 -11.27 -39.06
C ASN A 392 -11.14 -10.15 -38.09
N PRO A 393 -10.30 -10.42 -37.07
CA PRO A 393 -10.02 -9.47 -35.97
C PRO A 393 -9.17 -8.25 -36.38
N ASP A 394 -8.75 -8.18 -37.64
CA ASP A 394 -7.88 -7.14 -38.21
C ASP A 394 -8.49 -5.72 -38.16
N PHE A 395 -9.80 -5.60 -37.86
CA PHE A 395 -10.45 -4.29 -37.68
C PHE A 395 -9.78 -3.42 -36.60
N LEU A 396 -9.15 -3.99 -35.58
CA LEU A 396 -8.67 -3.24 -34.40
C LEU A 396 -7.24 -2.68 -34.49
N ILE A 397 -6.50 -2.96 -35.56
CA ILE A 397 -5.03 -2.72 -35.64
C ILE A 397 -4.70 -2.20 -37.05
N PRO A 398 -4.25 -0.93 -37.20
CA PRO A 398 -2.80 -0.71 -37.14
C PRO A 398 -2.28 0.57 -36.44
N ASN A 399 -3.12 1.53 -36.04
CA ASN A 399 -2.68 2.82 -35.46
C ASN A 399 -3.35 3.19 -34.11
N SER A 400 -3.98 2.23 -33.43
CA SER A 400 -4.74 2.42 -32.19
C SER A 400 -3.86 2.47 -30.94
N ASN A 401 -4.27 3.27 -29.94
CA ASN A 401 -3.63 3.29 -28.62
C ASN A 401 -3.86 1.95 -27.89
N GLN A 402 -2.83 1.42 -27.21
CA GLN A 402 -2.88 0.14 -26.49
C GLN A 402 -4.05 0.03 -25.50
N MET A 403 -4.44 1.13 -24.83
CA MET A 403 -5.58 1.15 -23.91
C MET A 403 -6.91 0.85 -24.64
N ASP A 404 -7.17 1.51 -25.77
CA ASP A 404 -8.40 1.29 -26.54
C ASP A 404 -8.41 -0.08 -27.21
N THR A 405 -7.26 -0.58 -27.68
CA THR A 405 -7.15 -1.95 -28.20
C THR A 405 -7.47 -2.98 -27.12
N MET A 406 -6.94 -2.82 -25.91
CA MET A 406 -7.23 -3.69 -24.76
C MET A 406 -8.72 -3.64 -24.40
N PHE A 407 -9.30 -2.46 -24.14
CA PHE A 407 -10.73 -2.34 -23.79
C PHE A 407 -11.67 -2.74 -24.94
N GLY A 408 -11.28 -2.54 -26.19
CA GLY A 408 -12.02 -3.00 -27.36
C GLY A 408 -12.08 -4.53 -27.46
N LEU A 409 -10.99 -5.21 -27.10
CA LEU A 409 -10.94 -6.68 -27.01
C LEU A 409 -11.71 -7.23 -25.80
N ILE A 410 -11.71 -6.53 -24.65
CA ILE A 410 -12.56 -6.85 -23.49
C ILE A 410 -14.05 -6.75 -23.89
N ASN A 411 -14.46 -5.64 -24.53
CA ASN A 411 -15.84 -5.47 -25.01
C ASN A 411 -16.23 -6.51 -26.06
N LEU A 412 -15.31 -6.89 -26.94
CA LEU A 412 -15.53 -7.98 -27.89
C LEU A 412 -15.75 -9.31 -27.15
N SER A 413 -14.93 -9.63 -26.14
CA SER A 413 -15.10 -10.84 -25.34
C SER A 413 -16.47 -10.87 -24.65
N LEU A 414 -16.86 -9.77 -24.01
CA LEU A 414 -18.15 -9.63 -23.34
C LEU A 414 -19.34 -9.73 -24.33
N ALA A 415 -19.25 -9.08 -25.48
CA ALA A 415 -20.24 -9.18 -26.54
C ALA A 415 -20.38 -10.63 -27.04
N LYS A 416 -19.26 -11.33 -27.24
CA LYS A 416 -19.24 -12.72 -27.68
C LYS A 416 -19.82 -13.68 -26.63
N LEU A 417 -19.51 -13.49 -25.35
CA LEU A 417 -20.17 -14.22 -24.25
C LEU A 417 -21.69 -14.03 -24.24
N LEU A 418 -22.16 -12.78 -24.38
CA LEU A 418 -23.60 -12.47 -24.38
C LEU A 418 -24.35 -13.08 -25.58
N HIS A 419 -23.64 -13.38 -26.67
CA HIS A 419 -24.15 -14.10 -27.85
C HIS A 419 -23.84 -15.62 -27.83
N ASN A 420 -23.37 -16.17 -26.70
CA ASN A 420 -22.99 -17.57 -26.49
C ASN A 420 -21.81 -18.10 -27.33
N ASP A 421 -20.99 -17.21 -27.91
CA ASP A 421 -19.77 -17.55 -28.63
C ASP A 421 -18.57 -17.59 -27.67
N HIS A 422 -18.52 -18.66 -26.86
CA HIS A 422 -17.48 -18.82 -25.84
C HIS A 422 -16.06 -18.97 -26.42
N VAL A 423 -15.92 -19.46 -27.65
CA VAL A 423 -14.61 -19.68 -28.29
C VAL A 423 -14.00 -18.34 -28.70
N GLU A 424 -14.73 -17.52 -29.46
CA GLU A 424 -14.22 -16.21 -29.87
C GLU A 424 -14.09 -15.26 -28.66
N ALA A 425 -14.94 -15.43 -27.62
CA ALA A 425 -14.78 -14.70 -26.37
C ALA A 425 -13.47 -15.01 -25.64
N HIS A 426 -13.07 -16.29 -25.59
CA HIS A 426 -11.79 -16.72 -24.99
C HIS A 426 -10.60 -16.16 -25.79
N VAL A 427 -10.67 -16.24 -27.13
CA VAL A 427 -9.63 -15.69 -28.01
C VAL A 427 -9.52 -14.16 -27.86
N ALA A 428 -10.64 -13.45 -27.68
CA ALA A 428 -10.65 -12.01 -27.47
C ALA A 428 -10.02 -11.60 -26.14
N ILE A 429 -10.32 -12.27 -25.02
CA ILE A 429 -9.74 -11.92 -23.70
C ILE A 429 -8.25 -12.29 -23.61
N ASP A 430 -7.82 -13.39 -24.24
CA ASP A 430 -6.39 -13.74 -24.36
C ASP A 430 -5.60 -12.68 -25.15
N ARG A 431 -6.21 -12.12 -26.21
CA ARG A 431 -5.63 -11.01 -26.97
C ARG A 431 -5.64 -9.71 -26.17
N ALA A 432 -6.70 -9.44 -25.40
CA ALA A 432 -6.77 -8.26 -24.54
C ALA A 432 -5.62 -8.23 -23.53
N LEU A 433 -5.35 -9.35 -22.86
CA LEU A 433 -4.26 -9.46 -21.89
C LEU A 433 -2.88 -9.22 -22.53
N LYS A 434 -2.66 -9.71 -23.76
CA LYS A 434 -1.43 -9.48 -24.53
C LYS A 434 -1.28 -8.06 -25.06
N ALA A 435 -2.40 -7.34 -25.25
CA ALA A 435 -2.42 -5.95 -25.66
C ALA A 435 -2.40 -4.95 -24.48
N ALA A 436 -2.53 -5.43 -23.25
CA ALA A 436 -2.68 -4.60 -22.07
C ALA A 436 -1.42 -3.77 -21.77
N PRO A 437 -1.50 -2.41 -21.76
CA PRO A 437 -0.37 -1.59 -21.35
C PRO A 437 -0.07 -1.78 -19.85
N PRO A 438 1.18 -1.57 -19.39
CA PRO A 438 1.59 -1.78 -17.99
C PRO A 438 0.71 -1.10 -16.94
N GLN A 439 0.08 0.03 -17.30
CA GLN A 439 -0.78 0.82 -16.41
C GLN A 439 -2.17 0.20 -16.19
N HIS A 440 -2.63 -0.69 -17.09
CA HIS A 440 -3.96 -1.31 -17.05
C HIS A 440 -3.91 -2.84 -16.95
N ILE A 441 -2.71 -3.44 -16.95
CA ILE A 441 -2.53 -4.90 -16.90
C ILE A 441 -3.20 -5.55 -15.68
N LYS A 442 -3.25 -4.87 -14.52
CA LYS A 442 -3.96 -5.36 -13.32
C LYS A 442 -5.46 -5.55 -13.59
N HIS A 443 -6.11 -4.58 -14.22
CA HIS A 443 -7.52 -4.70 -14.60
C HIS A 443 -7.74 -5.75 -15.69
N CYS A 444 -6.88 -5.83 -16.72
CA CYS A 444 -7.03 -6.88 -17.72
C CYS A 444 -6.81 -8.30 -17.15
N LEU A 445 -5.93 -8.45 -16.15
CA LEU A 445 -5.75 -9.69 -15.40
C LEU A 445 -6.97 -10.03 -14.54
N SER A 446 -7.64 -9.05 -13.94
CA SER A 446 -8.88 -9.32 -13.18
C SER A 446 -9.99 -9.83 -14.10
N GLU A 447 -10.22 -9.18 -15.25
CA GLU A 447 -11.21 -9.62 -16.23
C GLU A 447 -10.90 -11.02 -16.79
N HIS A 448 -9.63 -11.29 -17.13
CA HIS A 448 -9.19 -12.61 -17.59
C HIS A 448 -9.39 -13.68 -16.51
N ALA A 449 -9.08 -13.37 -15.25
CA ALA A 449 -9.28 -14.28 -14.12
C ALA A 449 -10.77 -14.55 -13.83
N VAL A 450 -11.66 -13.56 -13.98
CA VAL A 450 -13.13 -13.71 -13.89
C VAL A 450 -13.64 -14.59 -15.02
N PHE A 451 -13.22 -14.32 -16.26
CA PHE A 451 -13.59 -15.10 -17.45
C PHE A 451 -13.28 -16.58 -17.25
N LEU A 452 -12.04 -16.89 -16.87
CA LEU A 452 -11.58 -18.26 -16.65
C LEU A 452 -12.34 -18.97 -15.53
N LEU A 453 -12.60 -18.29 -14.40
CA LEU A 453 -13.33 -18.87 -13.27
C LEU A 453 -14.77 -19.30 -13.65
N ASN A 454 -15.42 -18.52 -14.50
CA ASN A 454 -16.82 -18.72 -14.89
C ASN A 454 -16.97 -19.66 -16.09
N HIS A 455 -16.06 -19.60 -17.07
CA HIS A 455 -16.26 -20.22 -18.38
C HIS A 455 -15.30 -21.38 -18.70
N GLU A 456 -14.09 -21.45 -18.13
CA GLU A 456 -13.18 -22.57 -18.39
C GLU A 456 -13.54 -23.79 -17.49
N PRO A 457 -13.94 -24.94 -18.04
CA PRO A 457 -14.39 -26.09 -17.24
C PRO A 457 -13.33 -26.61 -16.27
N LYS A 458 -12.05 -26.47 -16.65
CA LYS A 458 -10.87 -26.89 -15.86
C LYS A 458 -10.60 -26.00 -14.64
N LEU A 459 -11.27 -24.86 -14.49
CA LEU A 459 -10.97 -23.84 -13.46
C LEU A 459 -12.17 -23.48 -12.57
N ARG A 460 -13.30 -24.16 -12.77
CA ARG A 460 -14.46 -24.12 -11.87
C ARG A 460 -14.02 -24.36 -10.40
N LYS A 461 -14.91 -24.03 -9.46
CA LYS A 461 -14.63 -24.05 -8.01
C LYS A 461 -14.07 -25.38 -7.45
N ASP A 462 -14.24 -26.49 -8.18
CA ASP A 462 -13.77 -27.84 -7.84
C ASP A 462 -12.47 -28.28 -8.55
N ALA A 463 -11.83 -27.37 -9.30
CA ALA A 463 -10.60 -27.65 -10.05
C ALA A 463 -9.38 -27.96 -9.15
N PRO A 464 -8.47 -28.85 -9.58
CA PRO A 464 -7.22 -29.11 -8.86
C PRO A 464 -6.38 -27.85 -8.67
N VAL A 465 -5.77 -27.71 -7.49
CA VAL A 465 -4.85 -26.62 -7.14
C VAL A 465 -3.73 -26.46 -8.19
N SER A 466 -3.21 -27.57 -8.72
CA SER A 466 -2.14 -27.57 -9.74
C SER A 466 -2.50 -26.84 -11.04
N GLU A 467 -3.76 -26.88 -11.50
CA GLU A 467 -4.15 -26.17 -12.73
C GLU A 467 -4.24 -24.66 -12.51
N LYS A 468 -4.70 -24.24 -11.32
CA LYS A 468 -4.75 -22.81 -10.95
C LYS A 468 -3.35 -22.23 -10.74
N LEU A 469 -2.44 -23.00 -10.14
CA LEU A 469 -1.04 -22.61 -9.98
C LEU A 469 -0.31 -22.46 -11.33
N LYS A 470 -0.61 -23.29 -12.34
CA LYS A 470 -0.05 -23.11 -13.69
C LYS A 470 -0.41 -21.75 -14.29
N ILE A 471 -1.62 -21.27 -14.03
CA ILE A 471 -2.12 -19.99 -14.58
C ILE A 471 -1.50 -18.81 -13.84
N LEU A 472 -1.41 -18.88 -12.51
CA LEU A 472 -0.67 -17.89 -11.72
C LEU A 472 0.80 -17.82 -12.14
N ASN A 473 1.44 -18.96 -12.42
CA ASN A 473 2.80 -19.00 -12.99
C ASN A 473 2.85 -18.42 -14.41
N GLY A 474 1.84 -18.67 -15.25
CA GLY A 474 1.70 -18.05 -16.57
C GLY A 474 1.69 -16.52 -16.47
N TYR A 475 0.80 -15.97 -15.63
CA TYR A 475 0.75 -14.53 -15.38
C TYR A 475 2.08 -13.98 -14.83
N LEU A 476 2.74 -14.65 -13.89
CA LEU A 476 4.04 -14.21 -13.37
C LEU A 476 5.14 -14.24 -14.45
N ASN A 477 5.12 -15.19 -15.37
CA ASN A 477 6.07 -15.24 -16.48
C ASN A 477 5.80 -14.14 -17.52
N ASP A 478 4.54 -13.89 -17.86
CA ASP A 478 4.17 -12.83 -18.81
C ASP A 478 4.39 -11.43 -18.22
N THR A 479 4.26 -11.28 -16.89
CA THR A 479 4.46 -10.00 -16.15
C THR A 479 5.86 -9.78 -15.61
N GLN A 480 6.79 -10.73 -15.72
CA GLN A 480 8.21 -10.53 -15.40
C GLN A 480 8.88 -9.42 -16.24
N ALA A 481 8.25 -9.00 -17.34
CA ALA A 481 8.66 -7.84 -18.13
C ALA A 481 8.17 -6.49 -17.58
N LEU A 482 7.31 -6.47 -16.55
CA LEU A 482 6.91 -5.23 -15.88
C LEU A 482 8.08 -4.67 -15.05
N PRO A 483 8.23 -3.33 -14.95
CA PRO A 483 9.24 -2.74 -14.09
C PRO A 483 9.03 -3.15 -12.62
N VAL A 484 9.99 -3.90 -12.06
CA VAL A 484 10.06 -4.10 -10.61
C VAL A 484 10.28 -2.75 -9.95
N CYS A 485 9.52 -2.44 -8.89
CA CYS A 485 9.66 -1.18 -8.18
C CYS A 485 10.97 -1.18 -7.36
N GLU A 486 12.06 -0.74 -7.98
CA GLU A 486 13.36 -0.70 -7.32
C GLU A 486 13.43 0.41 -6.26
N PRO A 487 13.86 0.09 -5.02
CA PRO A 487 14.01 1.09 -3.97
C PRO A 487 14.97 2.23 -4.33
N LEU A 488 14.59 3.46 -3.99
CA LEU A 488 15.39 4.69 -4.05
C LEU A 488 16.77 4.53 -3.39
N SER A 489 16.87 3.67 -2.36
CA SER A 489 18.12 3.34 -1.66
C SER A 489 19.08 2.43 -2.44
N ARG A 490 18.64 1.86 -3.57
CA ARG A 490 19.44 1.01 -4.47
C ARG A 490 19.88 1.69 -5.76
N ARG A 491 19.26 2.81 -6.16
CA ARG A 491 19.60 3.56 -7.39
C ARG A 491 21.06 4.06 -7.48
N PHE A 492 21.86 3.95 -6.40
CA PHE A 492 23.31 4.16 -6.47
C PHE A 492 24.03 3.06 -7.26
N ILE A 493 23.45 1.86 -7.38
CA ILE A 493 24.02 0.72 -8.12
C ILE A 493 24.11 1.05 -9.62
N ASP A 494 23.12 1.76 -10.16
CA ASP A 494 23.10 2.22 -11.56
C ASP A 494 24.32 3.09 -11.92
N ASN A 495 24.85 3.83 -10.95
CA ASN A 495 26.00 4.72 -11.11
C ASN A 495 27.36 3.96 -11.08
N ILE A 496 27.37 2.65 -10.88
CA ILE A 496 28.61 1.85 -10.77
C ILE A 496 29.02 1.35 -12.16
N GLU A 497 30.04 1.97 -12.75
CA GLU A 497 30.53 1.69 -14.11
C GLU A 497 30.91 0.22 -14.41
N LYS A 498 31.16 -0.61 -13.38
CA LYS A 498 31.66 -1.98 -13.53
C LYS A 498 30.56 -3.02 -13.27
N PRO A 499 30.04 -3.73 -14.29
CA PRO A 499 28.90 -4.64 -14.14
C PRO A 499 29.11 -5.78 -13.14
N LYS A 500 30.35 -6.29 -13.01
CA LYS A 500 30.68 -7.32 -12.02
C LYS A 500 30.56 -6.81 -10.58
N VAL A 501 30.83 -5.53 -10.33
CA VAL A 501 30.67 -4.92 -9.00
C VAL A 501 29.18 -4.68 -8.70
N GLN A 502 28.40 -4.23 -9.70
CA GLN A 502 26.94 -4.17 -9.60
C GLN A 502 26.37 -5.53 -9.21
N GLN A 503 26.70 -6.60 -9.94
CA GLN A 503 26.24 -7.97 -9.63
C GLN A 503 26.62 -8.45 -8.22
N LEU A 504 27.85 -8.18 -7.76
CA LEU A 504 28.27 -8.54 -6.40
C LEU A 504 27.50 -7.76 -5.33
N ILE A 505 27.26 -6.47 -5.53
CA ILE A 505 26.49 -5.63 -4.60
C ILE A 505 25.02 -6.05 -4.58
N SER A 506 24.39 -6.26 -5.75
CA SER A 506 23.02 -6.74 -5.86
C SER A 506 22.83 -8.17 -5.31
N SER A 507 23.89 -8.99 -5.28
CA SER A 507 23.87 -10.30 -4.63
C SER A 507 23.95 -10.21 -3.09
N ILE A 508 24.60 -9.19 -2.54
CA ILE A 508 24.71 -8.98 -1.08
C ILE A 508 23.49 -8.22 -0.55
N LEU A 509 22.97 -7.27 -1.33
CA LEU A 509 21.71 -6.60 -1.07
C LEU A 509 20.56 -7.51 -1.53
N SER A 510 20.15 -8.44 -0.66
CA SER A 510 19.09 -9.44 -0.87
C SER A 510 17.99 -8.96 -1.84
N PRO A 511 17.58 -9.75 -2.84
CA PRO A 511 16.77 -9.28 -3.95
C PRO A 511 15.50 -8.55 -3.50
N VAL A 512 15.08 -7.55 -4.27
CA VAL A 512 13.76 -6.93 -4.08
C VAL A 512 12.71 -8.02 -4.21
N SER A 513 11.72 -8.03 -3.32
CA SER A 513 10.71 -9.08 -3.32
C SER A 513 9.87 -9.04 -4.60
N SER A 514 9.50 -10.22 -5.13
CA SER A 514 8.50 -10.33 -6.18
C SER A 514 7.18 -9.67 -5.75
N ASP A 515 6.52 -8.98 -6.67
CA ASP A 515 5.25 -8.30 -6.41
C ASP A 515 4.11 -9.31 -6.21
N PHE A 516 3.73 -9.55 -4.95
CA PHE A 516 2.58 -10.39 -4.61
C PHE A 516 1.23 -9.77 -5.00
N SER A 517 1.15 -8.49 -5.37
CA SER A 517 -0.12 -7.83 -5.64
C SER A 517 -0.85 -8.43 -6.85
N LEU A 518 -0.12 -8.91 -7.87
CA LEU A 518 -0.69 -9.59 -9.03
C LEU A 518 -1.31 -10.95 -8.65
N VAL A 519 -0.59 -11.75 -7.85
CA VAL A 519 -1.10 -13.03 -7.34
C VAL A 519 -2.29 -12.81 -6.44
N ASN A 520 -2.21 -11.85 -5.50
CA ASN A 520 -3.29 -11.57 -4.56
C ASN A 520 -4.52 -10.98 -5.25
N LEU A 521 -4.37 -10.20 -6.32
CA LEU A 521 -5.48 -9.73 -7.14
C LEU A 521 -6.26 -10.93 -7.73
N VAL A 522 -5.57 -11.86 -8.39
CA VAL A 522 -6.19 -13.06 -8.98
C VAL A 522 -6.78 -14.00 -7.91
N LEU A 523 -6.09 -14.16 -6.77
CA LEU A 523 -6.63 -14.91 -5.64
C LEU A 523 -7.89 -14.26 -5.04
N GLU A 524 -7.96 -12.93 -4.99
CA GLU A 524 -9.18 -12.24 -4.55
C GLU A 524 -10.30 -12.37 -5.60
N VAL A 525 -10.01 -12.38 -6.91
CA VAL A 525 -11.01 -12.72 -7.96
C VAL A 525 -11.57 -14.14 -7.82
N TRP A 526 -10.75 -15.12 -7.41
CA TRP A 526 -11.17 -16.53 -7.36
C TRP A 526 -11.83 -16.93 -6.04
N TYR A 527 -11.41 -16.33 -4.93
CA TYR A 527 -11.78 -16.76 -3.58
C TYR A 527 -12.33 -15.64 -2.70
N GLY A 528 -12.27 -14.41 -3.18
CA GLY A 528 -12.58 -13.24 -2.38
C GLY A 528 -11.47 -12.95 -1.36
N PRO A 529 -11.78 -12.15 -0.34
CA PRO A 529 -10.81 -11.37 0.43
C PRO A 529 -9.99 -12.16 1.43
N SER A 530 -10.30 -13.43 1.62
CA SER A 530 -9.43 -14.35 2.35
C SER A 530 -8.16 -14.67 1.56
N LEU A 531 -8.17 -14.53 0.23
CA LEU A 531 -7.20 -15.11 -0.70
C LEU A 531 -7.13 -16.65 -0.65
N LEU A 532 -8.03 -17.29 0.10
CA LEU A 532 -7.99 -18.72 0.44
C LEU A 532 -9.22 -19.47 -0.07
N PRO A 533 -9.05 -20.66 -0.69
CA PRO A 533 -10.15 -21.47 -1.21
C PRO A 533 -11.23 -21.79 -0.17
N PRO A 534 -12.54 -21.69 -0.52
CA PRO A 534 -13.64 -21.96 0.42
C PRO A 534 -13.79 -23.43 0.85
N LYS A 535 -12.99 -24.34 0.29
CA LYS A 535 -12.95 -25.77 0.61
C LYS A 535 -11.72 -26.18 1.43
N SER A 536 -10.94 -25.25 1.99
CA SER A 536 -9.73 -25.51 2.78
C SER A 536 -9.94 -26.22 4.13
N ASN A 537 -11.00 -27.03 4.24
CA ASN A 537 -11.40 -27.75 5.46
C ASN A 537 -10.53 -28.98 5.70
N GLN A 538 -9.77 -29.42 4.69
CA GLN A 538 -8.69 -30.39 4.85
C GLN A 538 -7.37 -29.64 5.12
N PRO A 539 -6.72 -29.82 6.28
CA PRO A 539 -5.48 -29.12 6.62
C PRO A 539 -4.37 -29.32 5.57
N LYS A 540 -4.30 -30.51 4.95
CA LYS A 540 -3.31 -30.78 3.90
C LYS A 540 -3.54 -29.93 2.65
N GLU A 541 -4.76 -29.83 2.14
CA GLU A 541 -5.06 -29.03 0.95
C GLU A 541 -4.77 -27.53 1.18
N LEU A 542 -4.97 -27.05 2.41
CA LEU A 542 -4.59 -25.69 2.81
C LEU A 542 -3.06 -25.50 2.83
N VAL A 543 -2.32 -26.44 3.43
CA VAL A 543 -0.85 -26.40 3.50
C VAL A 543 -0.25 -26.48 2.10
N ASP A 544 -0.61 -27.50 1.31
CA ASP A 544 -0.11 -27.70 -0.06
C ASP A 544 -0.38 -26.46 -0.95
N PHE A 545 -1.55 -25.81 -0.81
CA PHE A 545 -1.88 -24.58 -1.54
C PHE A 545 -1.03 -23.38 -1.10
N VAL A 546 -0.92 -23.15 0.20
CA VAL A 546 -0.22 -21.99 0.76
C VAL A 546 1.29 -22.09 0.54
N GLU A 547 1.88 -23.28 0.72
CA GLU A 547 3.29 -23.52 0.45
C GLU A 547 3.62 -23.30 -1.04
N ALA A 548 2.77 -23.77 -1.97
CA ALA A 548 2.98 -23.51 -3.39
C ALA A 548 2.89 -22.01 -3.76
N ILE A 549 1.99 -21.24 -3.13
CA ILE A 549 1.91 -19.79 -3.34
C ILE A 549 3.13 -19.06 -2.74
N LEU A 550 3.63 -19.51 -1.59
CA LEU A 550 4.84 -18.95 -0.96
C LEU A 550 6.14 -19.41 -1.63
N GLU A 551 6.17 -20.56 -2.31
CA GLU A 551 7.26 -20.96 -3.19
C GLU A 551 7.36 -20.03 -4.40
N MET A 552 6.21 -19.63 -4.98
CA MET A 552 6.15 -18.66 -6.08
C MET A 552 6.45 -17.22 -5.61
N VAL A 553 5.91 -16.80 -4.46
CA VAL A 553 6.10 -15.44 -3.91
C VAL A 553 6.33 -15.49 -2.38
N PRO A 554 7.59 -15.69 -1.93
CA PRO A 554 7.91 -15.88 -0.51
C PRO A 554 7.55 -14.72 0.41
N SER A 555 7.50 -13.50 -0.13
CA SER A 555 7.19 -12.26 0.59
C SER A 555 5.70 -12.02 0.83
N ASN A 556 4.81 -12.94 0.41
CA ASN A 556 3.36 -12.77 0.47
C ASN A 556 2.81 -12.91 1.90
N TYR A 557 3.15 -11.96 2.77
CA TYR A 557 2.59 -11.88 4.12
C TYR A 557 1.06 -11.71 4.17
N PRO A 558 0.35 -11.12 3.17
CA PRO A 558 -1.12 -11.06 3.20
C PRO A 558 -1.79 -12.45 3.22
N ILE A 559 -1.34 -13.41 2.39
CA ILE A 559 -1.92 -14.77 2.44
C ILE A 559 -1.59 -15.47 3.77
N ALA A 560 -0.36 -15.33 4.29
CA ALA A 560 0.03 -15.91 5.57
C ALA A 560 -0.76 -15.32 6.75
N LEU A 561 -1.06 -14.01 6.73
CA LEU A 561 -1.96 -13.36 7.69
C LEU A 561 -3.39 -13.93 7.60
N SER A 562 -3.92 -14.14 6.40
CA SER A 562 -5.24 -14.74 6.20
C SER A 562 -5.31 -16.19 6.73
N VAL A 563 -4.26 -16.99 6.51
CA VAL A 563 -4.16 -18.36 7.05
C VAL A 563 -4.17 -18.35 8.57
N CYS A 564 -3.36 -17.49 9.19
CA CYS A 564 -3.35 -17.36 10.65
C CYS A 564 -4.71 -16.91 11.19
N LYS A 565 -5.35 -15.91 10.56
CA LYS A 565 -6.69 -15.43 10.95
C LYS A 565 -7.76 -16.53 10.83
N LEU A 566 -7.70 -17.35 9.78
CA LEU A 566 -8.62 -18.48 9.56
C LEU A 566 -8.50 -19.51 10.69
N LEU A 567 -7.27 -19.90 11.03
CA LEU A 567 -6.99 -20.90 12.07
C LEU A 567 -7.31 -20.37 13.48
N CYS A 568 -6.93 -19.13 13.81
CA CYS A 568 -7.11 -18.56 15.14
C CYS A 568 -8.58 -18.22 15.46
N ARG A 569 -9.39 -17.86 14.46
CA ARG A 569 -10.81 -17.50 14.68
C ARG A 569 -11.73 -18.69 14.88
N GLY A 570 -11.24 -19.92 14.76
CA GLY A 570 -12.05 -21.12 14.99
C GLY A 570 -13.30 -21.18 14.11
N TYR A 571 -13.21 -20.74 12.85
CA TYR A 571 -14.32 -20.92 11.91
C TYR A 571 -14.72 -22.39 11.89
N SER A 572 -16.02 -22.67 12.08
CA SER A 572 -16.62 -23.97 12.39
C SER A 572 -16.57 -25.02 11.26
N TYR A 573 -15.57 -24.91 10.38
CA TYR A 573 -15.39 -25.68 9.15
C TYR A 573 -14.13 -26.55 9.17
N ILE A 574 -13.12 -26.21 9.99
CA ILE A 574 -11.91 -27.05 10.17
C ILE A 574 -12.12 -27.89 11.43
N ASN A 575 -12.28 -29.20 11.24
CA ASN A 575 -12.46 -30.14 12.34
C ASN A 575 -11.09 -30.40 12.99
N VAL A 576 -10.86 -29.77 14.16
CA VAL A 576 -9.61 -29.81 14.96
C VAL A 576 -8.43 -29.09 14.30
N THR A 577 -8.20 -27.82 14.68
CA THR A 577 -6.91 -27.14 14.50
C THR A 577 -5.87 -27.77 15.43
N SER A 578 -4.88 -28.47 14.88
CA SER A 578 -3.77 -28.99 15.68
C SER A 578 -2.70 -27.92 15.94
N ASP A 579 -2.07 -27.99 17.11
CA ASP A 579 -0.98 -27.07 17.50
C ASP A 579 0.16 -27.03 16.47
N SER A 580 0.41 -28.16 15.79
CA SER A 580 1.39 -28.26 14.69
C SER A 580 1.05 -27.38 13.49
N VAL A 581 -0.24 -27.25 13.11
CA VAL A 581 -0.68 -26.41 11.99
C VAL A 581 -0.67 -24.94 12.40
N LEU A 582 -0.98 -24.61 13.66
CA LEU A 582 -0.80 -23.26 14.19
C LEU A 582 0.68 -22.85 14.23
N TYR A 583 1.57 -23.74 14.66
CA TYR A 583 3.02 -23.48 14.65
C TYR A 583 3.56 -23.26 13.23
N TRP A 584 3.17 -24.10 12.28
CA TRP A 584 3.48 -23.94 10.84
C TRP A 584 3.00 -22.57 10.33
N ALA A 585 1.73 -22.22 10.56
CA ALA A 585 1.14 -20.96 10.12
C ALA A 585 1.89 -19.75 10.70
N CYS A 586 2.30 -19.82 11.97
CA CYS A 586 3.12 -18.79 12.61
C CYS A 586 4.52 -18.68 12.01
N SER A 587 5.15 -19.81 11.65
CA SER A 587 6.47 -19.79 11.01
C SER A 587 6.38 -19.12 9.64
N ILE A 588 5.48 -19.57 8.76
CA ILE A 588 5.34 -19.00 7.41
C ILE A 588 4.97 -17.51 7.44
N LEU A 589 4.20 -17.04 8.45
CA LEU A 589 3.90 -15.63 8.64
C LEU A 589 5.15 -14.82 8.97
N VAL A 590 5.95 -15.28 9.95
CA VAL A 590 7.18 -14.61 10.35
C VAL A 590 8.20 -14.65 9.23
N ASP A 591 8.35 -15.78 8.55
CA ASP A 591 9.28 -15.93 7.43
C ASP A 591 8.84 -15.08 6.22
N ALA A 592 7.56 -15.02 5.86
CA ALA A 592 7.09 -14.16 4.75
C ALA A 592 7.31 -12.66 5.03
N ILE A 593 7.03 -12.21 6.27
CA ILE A 593 7.36 -10.84 6.72
C ILE A 593 8.88 -10.60 6.68
N PHE A 594 9.70 -11.62 6.94
CA PHE A 594 11.16 -11.51 6.99
C PHE A 594 11.82 -11.46 5.61
N HIS A 595 11.20 -12.07 4.59
CA HIS A 595 11.64 -12.05 3.19
C HIS A 595 11.17 -10.80 2.42
N ALA A 596 10.24 -10.02 2.98
CA ALA A 596 9.72 -8.81 2.36
C ALA A 596 10.74 -7.66 2.33
N ILE A 597 11.00 -7.16 1.11
CA ILE A 597 11.89 -6.04 0.77
C ILE A 597 11.17 -5.20 -0.31
N PRO A 598 10.79 -3.92 -0.05
CA PRO A 598 10.97 -3.15 1.18
C PRO A 598 10.35 -3.75 2.46
N VAL A 599 10.76 -3.22 3.62
CA VAL A 599 10.29 -3.71 4.93
C VAL A 599 8.77 -3.47 5.05
N PRO A 600 7.97 -4.45 5.49
CA PRO A 600 6.53 -4.25 5.63
C PRO A 600 6.17 -3.09 6.57
N PRO A 601 5.06 -2.37 6.29
CA PRO A 601 4.63 -1.21 7.07
C PRO A 601 4.22 -1.61 8.50
N GLU A 602 4.23 -0.64 9.43
CA GLU A 602 4.03 -0.85 10.88
C GLU A 602 2.82 -1.74 11.21
N PHE A 603 1.70 -1.52 10.53
CA PHE A 603 0.44 -2.21 10.81
C PHE A 603 0.52 -3.73 10.55
N VAL A 604 1.34 -4.19 9.59
CA VAL A 604 1.55 -5.63 9.29
C VAL A 604 2.24 -6.30 10.47
N TRP A 605 3.28 -5.66 11.01
CA TRP A 605 3.98 -6.14 12.18
C TRP A 605 3.06 -6.12 13.41
N VAL A 606 2.25 -5.08 13.60
CA VAL A 606 1.31 -5.00 14.72
C VAL A 606 0.23 -6.09 14.64
N GLU A 607 -0.29 -6.38 13.45
CA GLU A 607 -1.28 -7.43 13.26
C GLU A 607 -0.69 -8.82 13.51
N ALA A 608 0.49 -9.11 12.97
CA ALA A 608 1.23 -10.34 13.26
C ALA A 608 1.58 -10.48 14.75
N ALA A 609 1.97 -9.38 15.42
CA ALA A 609 2.25 -9.34 16.85
C ALA A 609 1.02 -9.67 17.72
N GLY A 610 -0.18 -9.29 17.26
CA GLY A 610 -1.45 -9.67 17.88
C GLY A 610 -1.70 -11.17 17.77
N ILE A 611 -1.65 -11.71 16.55
CA ILE A 611 -1.82 -13.15 16.26
C ILE A 611 -0.86 -14.00 17.08
N LEU A 612 0.44 -13.68 17.08
CA LEU A 612 1.47 -14.42 17.83
C LEU A 612 1.30 -14.28 19.36
N GLY A 613 0.61 -13.24 19.84
CA GLY A 613 0.34 -13.02 21.26
C GLY A 613 -0.75 -13.94 21.83
N ASP A 614 -1.65 -14.42 20.99
CA ASP A 614 -2.82 -15.23 21.38
C ASP A 614 -2.56 -16.75 21.32
N ILE A 615 -1.39 -17.18 20.85
CA ILE A 615 -1.04 -18.59 20.59
C ILE A 615 0.03 -19.09 21.58
N SER A 616 -0.20 -20.25 22.21
CA SER A 616 0.78 -20.96 23.03
C SER A 616 1.67 -21.89 22.21
N GLY A 617 2.93 -22.10 22.61
CA GLY A 617 3.84 -23.05 21.94
C GLY A 617 4.65 -22.44 20.79
N VAL A 618 4.53 -21.13 20.55
CA VAL A 618 5.27 -20.37 19.53
C VAL A 618 6.31 -19.44 20.14
N GLU A 619 6.88 -19.81 21.30
CA GLU A 619 7.74 -18.93 22.11
C GLU A 619 8.97 -18.46 21.34
N PHE A 620 9.68 -19.40 20.71
CA PHE A 620 10.87 -19.14 19.90
C PHE A 620 10.58 -18.28 18.66
N ILE A 621 9.48 -18.58 17.95
CA ILE A 621 9.00 -17.79 16.82
C ILE A 621 8.71 -16.35 17.27
N SER A 622 8.01 -16.19 18.39
CA SER A 622 7.69 -14.88 18.97
C SER A 622 8.95 -14.07 19.30
N ASP A 623 9.92 -14.68 19.99
CA ASP A 623 11.13 -13.96 20.41
C ASP A 623 12.00 -13.57 19.21
N ARG A 624 12.11 -14.43 18.17
CA ARG A 624 12.73 -14.10 16.87
C ARG A 624 11.99 -12.97 16.17
N PHE A 625 10.66 -13.03 16.14
CA PHE A 625 9.79 -12.00 15.55
C PHE A 625 9.98 -10.64 16.23
N TYR A 626 9.82 -10.54 17.55
CA TYR A 626 9.94 -9.26 18.27
C TYR A 626 11.35 -8.67 18.18
N LYS A 627 12.41 -9.50 18.09
CA LYS A 627 13.79 -9.03 17.84
C LYS A 627 13.89 -8.28 16.49
N LYS A 628 13.28 -8.79 15.41
CA LYS A 628 13.31 -8.13 14.09
C LYS A 628 12.28 -7.00 13.98
N ALA A 629 11.07 -7.18 14.53
CA ALA A 629 10.00 -6.17 14.54
C ALA A 629 10.44 -4.85 15.23
N LEU A 630 11.10 -4.95 16.38
CA LEU A 630 11.60 -3.79 17.14
C LEU A 630 12.94 -3.25 16.62
N SER A 631 13.54 -3.90 15.61
CA SER A 631 14.65 -3.36 14.81
C SER A 631 14.13 -2.59 13.59
N ALA A 632 13.09 -3.11 12.93
CA ALA A 632 12.39 -2.45 11.82
C ALA A 632 11.62 -1.20 12.27
N HIS A 633 10.80 -1.31 13.32
CA HIS A 633 9.88 -0.27 13.79
C HIS A 633 10.14 0.10 15.26
N PRO A 634 11.36 0.58 15.62
CA PRO A 634 11.80 0.74 17.01
C PRO A 634 10.98 1.73 17.84
N PHE A 635 10.18 2.60 17.21
CA PHE A 635 9.37 3.63 17.89
C PHE A 635 7.85 3.38 17.81
N SER A 636 7.38 2.26 17.24
CA SER A 636 5.94 1.90 17.22
C SER A 636 5.43 1.61 18.63
N ILE A 637 4.60 2.50 19.18
CA ILE A 637 3.98 2.29 20.51
C ILE A 637 3.15 1.00 20.52
N LYS A 638 2.47 0.67 19.43
CA LYS A 638 1.63 -0.53 19.32
C LYS A 638 2.46 -1.81 19.45
N LEU A 639 3.57 -1.94 18.72
CA LEU A 639 4.48 -3.08 18.84
C LEU A 639 5.05 -3.22 20.24
N TRP A 640 5.44 -2.11 20.88
CA TRP A 640 5.91 -2.13 22.26
C TRP A 640 4.83 -2.54 23.27
N ILE A 641 3.56 -2.19 23.03
CA ILE A 641 2.43 -2.65 23.84
C ILE A 641 2.21 -4.16 23.64
N CYS A 642 2.26 -4.67 22.41
CA CYS A 642 2.14 -6.11 22.14
C CYS A 642 3.28 -6.89 22.81
N TYR A 643 4.53 -6.45 22.66
CA TYR A 643 5.69 -7.10 23.30
C TYR A 643 5.62 -7.03 24.83
N TYR A 644 5.16 -5.91 25.38
CA TYR A 644 4.94 -5.74 26.81
C TYR A 644 3.86 -6.71 27.33
N ASN A 645 2.75 -6.88 26.62
CA ASN A 645 1.70 -7.82 26.98
C ASN A 645 2.20 -9.28 26.93
N LEU A 646 3.00 -9.65 25.93
CA LEU A 646 3.65 -10.96 25.89
C LEU A 646 4.65 -11.16 27.05
N SER A 647 5.42 -10.12 27.39
CA SER A 647 6.38 -10.19 28.50
C SER A 647 5.73 -10.37 29.87
N LYS A 648 4.44 -10.01 30.03
CA LYS A 648 3.68 -10.24 31.26
C LYS A 648 3.39 -11.72 31.48
N SER A 649 2.96 -12.44 30.45
CA SER A 649 2.71 -13.89 30.57
C SER A 649 4.00 -14.68 30.74
N ARG A 650 5.13 -14.17 30.23
CA ARG A 650 6.47 -14.80 30.31
C ARG A 650 7.39 -14.28 31.44
N GLY A 651 6.94 -13.33 32.25
CA GLY A 651 7.65 -12.87 33.47
C GLY A 651 8.84 -11.91 33.28
N TYR A 652 9.15 -11.45 32.07
CA TYR A 652 10.33 -10.60 31.78
C TYR A 652 10.02 -9.10 31.54
N VAL A 653 8.93 -8.59 32.11
CA VAL A 653 8.42 -7.22 31.91
C VAL A 653 9.46 -6.11 32.10
N SER A 654 10.37 -6.25 33.07
CA SER A 654 11.36 -5.23 33.43
C SER A 654 12.36 -4.92 32.32
N THR A 655 12.79 -5.92 31.55
CA THR A 655 13.72 -5.72 30.42
C THR A 655 13.05 -5.05 29.23
N VAL A 656 11.75 -5.30 29.01
CA VAL A 656 10.96 -4.61 27.97
C VAL A 656 10.81 -3.12 28.30
N ILE A 657 10.45 -2.80 29.54
CA ILE A 657 10.36 -1.39 30.00
C ILE A 657 11.72 -0.68 29.84
N GLN A 658 12.82 -1.33 30.25
CA GLN A 658 14.15 -0.74 30.15
C GLN A 658 14.59 -0.49 28.69
N LYS A 659 14.37 -1.45 27.77
CA LYS A 659 14.65 -1.25 26.33
C LYS A 659 13.77 -0.17 25.68
N ALA A 660 12.55 0.04 26.19
CA ALA A 660 11.68 1.13 25.75
C ALA A 660 12.08 2.50 26.32
N ARG A 661 12.63 2.52 27.55
CA ARG A 661 13.23 3.72 28.16
C ARG A 661 14.45 4.19 27.38
N GLU A 662 15.33 3.26 27.01
CA GLU A 662 16.51 3.51 26.16
C GLU A 662 16.17 4.14 24.81
N ARG A 663 14.94 3.98 24.30
CA ARG A 663 14.47 4.61 23.05
C ARG A 663 13.68 5.91 23.27
N GLY A 664 13.43 6.30 24.52
CA GLY A 664 12.69 7.53 24.88
C GLY A 664 11.16 7.41 24.84
N ILE A 665 10.59 6.19 24.82
CA ILE A 665 9.15 5.95 24.58
C ILE A 665 8.38 5.36 25.76
N GLU A 666 9.06 4.94 26.84
CA GLU A 666 8.47 4.34 28.07
C GLU A 666 7.22 5.06 28.59
N LYS A 667 7.28 6.39 28.74
CA LYS A 667 6.18 7.19 29.28
C LYS A 667 4.90 7.01 28.46
N LYS A 668 5.02 6.89 27.14
CA LYS A 668 3.89 6.79 26.20
C LYS A 668 3.25 5.40 26.22
N ILE A 669 4.04 4.34 26.33
CA ILE A 669 3.54 2.98 26.58
C ILE A 669 2.70 2.96 27.87
N SER A 670 3.20 3.61 28.93
CA SER A 670 2.48 3.75 30.21
C SER A 670 1.20 4.61 30.13
N TYR A 671 1.00 5.41 29.08
CA TYR A 671 -0.26 6.11 28.81
C TYR A 671 -1.19 5.27 27.92
N GLY A 672 -0.68 4.64 26.87
CA GLY A 672 -1.46 3.73 26.01
C GLY A 672 -2.05 2.54 26.77
N LEU A 673 -1.34 2.02 27.77
CA LEU A 673 -1.86 0.98 28.68
C LEU A 673 -2.99 1.45 29.61
N ARG A 674 -3.15 2.77 29.83
CA ARG A 674 -4.24 3.34 30.64
C ARG A 674 -5.46 3.70 29.79
N ASN A 675 -5.26 4.18 28.55
CA ASN A 675 -6.34 4.51 27.64
C ASN A 675 -6.63 3.34 26.69
N ARG A 676 -7.48 2.39 27.11
CA ARG A 676 -7.89 1.22 26.28
C ARG A 676 -8.50 1.61 24.92
N GLU A 677 -9.01 2.83 24.78
CA GLU A 677 -9.53 3.39 23.52
C GLU A 677 -8.50 3.41 22.38
N TRP A 678 -7.20 3.50 22.68
CA TRP A 678 -6.12 3.45 21.67
C TRP A 678 -5.98 2.08 20.99
N ILE A 679 -6.51 1.03 21.60
CA ILE A 679 -6.57 -0.32 21.01
C ILE A 679 -7.99 -0.56 20.46
N GLY A 680 -9.04 -0.10 21.16
CA GLY A 680 -10.43 -0.28 20.75
C GLY A 680 -10.77 0.31 19.38
N ASN A 681 -10.36 1.55 19.11
CA ASN A 681 -10.81 2.27 17.92
C ASN A 681 -10.12 1.83 16.62
N SER A 682 -9.01 1.07 16.68
CA SER A 682 -8.44 0.39 15.51
C SER A 682 -9.03 -1.00 15.27
N PHE A 683 -9.61 -1.65 16.29
CA PHE A 683 -10.27 -2.94 16.13
C PHE A 683 -11.75 -2.82 15.70
N GLN A 684 -12.42 -1.68 15.93
CA GLN A 684 -13.80 -1.47 15.46
C GLN A 684 -13.95 -1.01 14.01
N CYS A 685 -12.86 -0.66 13.30
CA CYS A 685 -12.91 -0.55 11.83
C CYS A 685 -12.87 -1.91 11.10
N ASN A 686 -12.92 -3.04 11.83
CA ASN A 686 -13.05 -4.39 11.25
C ASN A 686 -14.52 -4.86 11.11
N GLY A 687 -15.48 -3.95 11.02
CA GLY A 687 -16.88 -4.26 10.65
C GLY A 687 -17.09 -4.69 9.19
N TRP A 688 -16.02 -4.87 8.41
CA TRP A 688 -16.04 -5.11 6.96
C TRP A 688 -16.27 -6.57 6.52
N TRP A 689 -16.70 -7.46 7.42
CA TRP A 689 -16.81 -8.90 7.11
C TRP A 689 -18.24 -9.41 6.83
N THR A 690 -19.28 -8.62 7.11
CA THR A 690 -20.68 -9.03 6.88
C THR A 690 -21.23 -8.54 5.53
N LEU A 691 -20.78 -7.38 5.04
CA LEU A 691 -21.19 -6.84 3.72
C LEU A 691 -20.42 -7.48 2.56
N ARG A 692 -19.15 -7.87 2.77
CA ARG A 692 -18.25 -8.53 1.79
C ARG A 692 -18.69 -9.96 1.40
N LYS A 693 -19.90 -10.36 1.80
CA LYS A 693 -20.58 -11.63 1.48
C LYS A 693 -21.87 -11.47 0.66
N LEU A 694 -22.38 -10.25 0.50
CA LEU A 694 -23.60 -9.97 -0.26
C LEU A 694 -23.31 -9.54 -1.71
N PHE A 695 -22.17 -8.90 -1.94
CA PHE A 695 -21.71 -8.44 -3.25
C PHE A 695 -20.24 -8.84 -3.41
N GLY A 696 -19.90 -9.57 -4.49
CA GLY A 696 -18.61 -10.25 -4.63
C GLY A 696 -17.64 -9.52 -5.54
N TYR A 697 -16.33 -9.60 -5.19
CA TYR A 697 -15.16 -9.17 -5.99
C TYR A 697 -15.12 -7.65 -6.29
N LEU A 698 -14.07 -6.85 -6.06
CA LEU A 698 -12.63 -7.00 -6.30
C LEU A 698 -11.87 -5.83 -5.60
N PRO A 699 -10.57 -5.93 -5.24
CA PRO A 699 -9.74 -4.81 -4.81
C PRO A 699 -8.91 -4.22 -5.96
N SER A 700 -8.25 -3.09 -5.70
CA SER A 700 -7.52 -2.25 -6.67
C SER A 700 -8.43 -1.66 -7.76
N PHE A 701 -9.01 -0.50 -7.44
CA PHE A 701 -9.95 0.29 -8.26
C PHE A 701 -10.58 -0.48 -9.41
N ASP A 702 -11.53 -1.34 -9.01
CA ASP A 702 -12.46 -1.97 -9.92
C ASP A 702 -13.10 -0.89 -10.81
N TRP A 703 -12.81 -0.95 -12.11
CA TRP A 703 -13.47 -0.07 -13.06
C TRP A 703 -14.96 -0.39 -13.11
N SER A 704 -15.34 -1.66 -12.82
CA SER A 704 -16.72 -2.12 -12.85
C SER A 704 -17.66 -1.30 -11.99
N CYS A 705 -18.95 -1.52 -12.21
CA CYS A 705 -19.99 -0.75 -11.58
C CYS A 705 -20.05 -0.90 -10.05
N GLY A 706 -19.39 -1.91 -9.46
CA GLY A 706 -19.25 -2.06 -8.01
C GLY A 706 -18.53 -0.88 -7.32
N GLY A 707 -17.27 -0.63 -7.65
CA GLY A 707 -16.39 0.25 -6.85
C GLY A 707 -16.86 1.70 -6.68
N ILE A 708 -17.49 2.29 -7.71
CA ILE A 708 -18.02 3.67 -7.64
C ILE A 708 -19.47 3.70 -7.13
N CYS A 709 -20.30 2.68 -7.40
CA CYS A 709 -21.66 2.65 -6.86
C CYS A 709 -21.64 2.38 -5.35
N GLU A 710 -20.79 1.47 -4.85
CA GLU A 710 -20.66 1.20 -3.42
C GLU A 710 -20.20 2.45 -2.64
N PHE A 711 -19.29 3.24 -3.22
CA PHE A 711 -18.88 4.53 -2.67
C PHE A 711 -20.04 5.52 -2.54
N VAL A 712 -21.00 5.52 -3.48
CA VAL A 712 -22.16 6.43 -3.48
C VAL A 712 -23.31 5.92 -2.62
N GLU A 713 -23.56 4.61 -2.56
CA GLU A 713 -24.60 4.01 -1.71
C GLU A 713 -24.24 4.04 -0.22
N ARG A 714 -22.99 3.74 0.17
CA ARG A 714 -22.52 3.85 1.57
C ARG A 714 -22.73 5.25 2.16
N ILE A 715 -22.77 6.28 1.32
CA ILE A 715 -23.04 7.67 1.73
C ILE A 715 -24.54 7.90 1.98
N LYS A 716 -25.43 7.29 1.19
CA LYS A 716 -26.88 7.35 1.44
C LYS A 716 -27.24 6.67 2.77
N GLU A 717 -26.64 5.52 3.06
CA GLU A 717 -26.84 4.82 4.36
C GLU A 717 -26.33 5.65 5.55
N ALA A 718 -25.15 6.28 5.41
CA ALA A 718 -24.61 7.18 6.43
C ALA A 718 -25.47 8.45 6.64
N GLN A 719 -26.08 8.98 5.58
CA GLN A 719 -26.99 10.13 5.67
C GLN A 719 -28.36 9.76 6.26
N HIS A 720 -28.95 8.62 5.88
CA HIS A 720 -30.21 8.13 6.46
C HIS A 720 -30.08 7.82 7.96
N SER A 721 -29.00 7.15 8.36
CA SER A 721 -28.76 6.82 9.78
C SER A 721 -28.52 8.04 10.67
N CYS A 722 -28.07 9.17 10.11
CA CYS A 722 -28.03 10.45 10.82
C CYS A 722 -29.35 11.23 10.78
N GLY A 723 -30.26 10.91 9.84
CA GLY A 723 -31.56 11.57 9.69
C GLY A 723 -32.66 11.02 10.60
N GLU A 724 -32.63 9.72 10.92
CA GLU A 724 -33.70 9.04 11.67
C GLU A 724 -33.46 8.97 13.18
N GLY A 725 -33.09 10.12 13.76
CA GLY A 725 -33.13 10.36 15.21
C GLY A 725 -34.54 10.49 15.78
N ARG A 726 -35.43 9.50 15.58
CA ARG A 726 -36.74 9.43 16.25
C ARG A 726 -36.97 8.09 16.93
N MET A 727 -37.14 8.15 18.25
CA MET A 727 -37.55 7.05 19.11
C MET A 727 -38.75 6.29 18.54
N PHE A 728 -38.57 4.98 18.33
CA PHE A 728 -39.66 4.01 18.43
C PHE A 728 -39.26 2.93 19.45
N LEU A 729 -39.84 3.02 20.64
CA LEU A 729 -39.96 1.89 21.55
C LEU A 729 -40.92 0.89 20.90
N VAL A 730 -40.42 -0.29 20.54
CA VAL A 730 -41.25 -1.43 20.18
C VAL A 730 -40.99 -2.53 21.19
N GLU A 731 -41.93 -2.68 22.13
CA GLU A 731 -42.04 -3.91 22.92
C GLU A 731 -42.35 -5.07 21.98
N GLN A 732 -41.59 -6.16 22.08
CA GLN A 732 -42.07 -7.46 21.61
C GLN A 732 -42.14 -8.44 22.78
N ASN A 733 -43.38 -8.70 23.17
CA ASN A 733 -43.75 -9.74 24.13
C ASN A 733 -43.38 -11.13 23.58
N SER A 734 -42.77 -11.95 24.43
CA SER A 734 -42.53 -13.37 24.15
C SER A 734 -43.61 -14.24 24.83
N GLU A 735 -44.58 -14.68 24.04
CA GLU A 735 -45.39 -15.89 24.28
C GLU A 735 -45.24 -16.73 23.00
N ASN A 736 -45.15 -18.06 22.97
CA ASN A 736 -45.55 -19.17 23.86
C ASN A 736 -44.51 -20.33 23.65
N SER A 737 -44.45 -21.46 24.39
CA SER A 737 -45.39 -22.13 25.30
C SER A 737 -44.66 -23.12 26.24
N SER A 738 -45.26 -23.36 27.43
CA SER A 738 -45.24 -24.64 28.22
C SER A 738 -43.88 -25.26 28.63
N SER A 739 -43.61 -25.69 29.87
CA SER A 739 -44.44 -25.93 31.07
C SER A 739 -43.48 -26.07 32.31
N SER A 740 -43.87 -26.24 33.59
CA SER A 740 -45.15 -26.34 34.33
C SER A 740 -44.91 -26.12 35.85
N TYR A 741 -45.87 -26.50 36.69
CA TYR A 741 -45.76 -26.77 38.14
C TYR A 741 -45.23 -25.71 39.13
N ARG A 742 -46.19 -24.91 39.62
CA ARG A 742 -46.52 -24.67 41.05
C ARG A 742 -45.42 -24.24 42.05
N ARG A 743 -45.60 -22.98 42.48
CA ARG A 743 -45.96 -22.58 43.87
C ARG A 743 -44.86 -22.57 44.95
N GLY A 744 -44.47 -21.35 45.38
CA GLY A 744 -44.41 -21.05 46.83
C GLY A 744 -43.40 -20.02 47.34
N LYS A 745 -43.91 -18.81 47.69
CA LYS A 745 -43.42 -17.87 48.73
C LYS A 745 -42.00 -17.28 48.61
N GLN A 746 -41.60 -16.21 49.30
CA GLN A 746 -42.17 -14.94 49.79
C GLN A 746 -41.09 -14.32 50.72
N MET A 747 -40.92 -12.99 50.68
CA MET A 747 -40.32 -12.11 51.70
C MET A 747 -38.80 -12.11 52.01
N ASP A 748 -38.23 -10.94 51.76
CA ASP A 748 -37.50 -10.04 52.68
C ASP A 748 -36.32 -10.51 53.56
N GLY A 749 -35.25 -9.70 53.55
CA GLY A 749 -34.14 -9.80 54.51
C GLY A 749 -33.05 -8.73 54.34
N LYS A 750 -33.29 -7.50 54.81
CA LYS A 750 -32.28 -6.41 54.84
C LYS A 750 -31.22 -6.61 55.94
N SER A 751 -29.94 -6.35 55.63
CA SER A 751 -28.91 -5.60 56.40
C SER A 751 -27.50 -6.12 56.03
N LYS A 752 -26.43 -5.36 55.74
CA LYS A 752 -25.87 -4.03 56.15
C LYS A 752 -25.02 -4.12 57.43
N PHE A 753 -23.85 -3.44 57.44
CA PHE A 753 -22.79 -3.35 58.48
C PHE A 753 -21.74 -4.51 58.48
N LYS A 754 -20.44 -4.32 58.76
CA LYS A 754 -19.56 -3.11 58.79
C LYS A 754 -18.05 -3.48 58.80
N ASP A 755 -17.21 -2.48 58.51
CA ASP A 755 -15.80 -2.20 58.87
C ASP A 755 -15.01 -3.17 59.79
N GLY A 756 -13.69 -3.31 59.54
CA GLY A 756 -12.76 -3.77 60.62
C GLY A 756 -11.30 -4.12 60.26
N HIS A 757 -10.42 -3.11 60.20
CA HIS A 757 -8.98 -3.09 60.57
C HIS A 757 -8.05 -4.33 60.40
N ARG A 758 -6.92 -4.23 59.67
CA ARG A 758 -5.61 -3.56 59.99
C ARG A 758 -4.62 -4.52 60.66
N GLY A 759 -3.50 -4.82 59.99
CA GLY A 759 -2.39 -5.62 60.54
C GLY A 759 -1.06 -5.36 59.83
N THR A 760 -0.18 -4.60 60.47
CA THR A 760 1.22 -4.36 60.07
C THR A 760 2.16 -5.39 60.70
N CYS A 761 3.19 -5.83 59.98
CA CYS A 761 4.43 -6.33 60.60
C CYS A 761 5.65 -5.97 59.73
N VAL A 762 6.83 -5.91 60.35
CA VAL A 762 7.98 -5.11 59.89
C VAL A 762 9.30 -5.90 59.97
N CYS A 763 10.22 -5.59 59.04
CA CYS A 763 11.67 -5.91 59.03
C CYS A 763 12.11 -7.38 58.91
N GLN A 764 12.91 -7.65 57.88
CA GLN A 764 14.36 -7.77 58.11
C GLN A 764 15.18 -7.30 56.90
N LYS A 765 16.41 -6.84 57.18
CA LYS A 765 17.34 -6.24 56.22
C LYS A 765 18.62 -7.07 56.28
N VAL A 766 19.05 -7.65 55.16
CA VAL A 766 20.35 -8.32 55.03
C VAL A 766 21.03 -7.80 53.77
N THR A 767 22.28 -7.38 53.91
CA THR A 767 23.13 -6.88 52.84
C THR A 767 24.43 -7.68 52.81
N ARG A 768 24.76 -8.29 51.67
CA ARG A 768 26.16 -8.45 51.22
C ARG A 768 26.29 -8.88 49.75
N ASP A 769 26.82 -7.95 48.96
CA ASP A 769 27.98 -8.07 48.07
C ASP A 769 28.13 -9.25 47.08
N GLU A 770 28.21 -8.83 45.81
CA GLU A 770 29.18 -9.25 44.77
C GLU A 770 28.95 -10.46 43.84
N LEU A 771 29.48 -10.24 42.62
CA LEU A 771 29.76 -11.13 41.49
C LEU A 771 28.57 -11.73 40.70
N GLY A 772 28.47 -11.30 39.43
CA GLY A 772 27.67 -11.96 38.40
C GLY A 772 26.99 -11.03 37.40
N LYS A 773 27.74 -10.43 36.46
CA LYS A 773 27.14 -9.80 35.27
C LYS A 773 26.56 -10.89 34.34
N PRO A 774 25.29 -10.80 33.91
CA PRO A 774 24.84 -11.43 32.67
C PRO A 774 24.96 -10.43 31.49
N PRO A 775 25.19 -10.91 30.25
CA PRO A 775 25.51 -10.04 29.13
C PRO A 775 24.29 -9.41 28.43
N GLY A 776 24.50 -8.20 27.91
CA GLY A 776 24.31 -7.92 26.48
C GLY A 776 22.88 -7.91 25.94
N SER A 777 22.26 -6.74 25.94
CA SER A 777 21.04 -6.48 25.17
C SER A 777 21.34 -6.42 23.66
N ALA A 778 21.04 -7.50 22.95
CA ALA A 778 21.21 -7.61 21.50
C ALA A 778 20.49 -6.51 20.69
N LEU A 779 21.27 -5.71 19.95
CA LEU A 779 20.85 -4.93 18.78
C LEU A 779 21.41 -5.65 17.54
N PHE A 780 20.58 -5.96 16.55
CA PHE A 780 21.02 -6.60 15.30
C PHE A 780 20.43 -5.88 14.09
N TRP A 781 21.32 -5.45 13.21
CA TRP A 781 21.04 -5.09 11.82
C TRP A 781 21.32 -6.28 10.90
N ARG A 782 20.86 -6.19 9.65
CA ARG A 782 20.66 -7.32 8.73
C ARG A 782 21.92 -8.17 8.48
N GLY A 783 21.72 -9.47 8.58
CA GLY A 783 22.48 -10.55 7.95
C GLY A 783 21.60 -11.79 8.07
N GLU A 784 21.02 -12.21 6.94
CA GLU A 784 20.12 -13.37 6.69
C GLU A 784 19.27 -13.88 7.89
#